data_AF-A0A961AZC1-F1
#
_entry.id   AF-A0A961AZC1-F1
#
_cell.length_a   1.000
_cell.length_b   1.000
_cell.length_c   1.000
_cell.angle_alpha   90.00
_cell.angle_beta   90.00
_cell.angle_gamma   90.00
#
_symmetry.space_group_name_H-M   'P 1'
#
loop_
_entity.id
_entity.type
_entity.pdbx_description
1 polymer ?
#
loop_
_entity_poly.entity_id
_entity_poly.type
_entity_poly.pdbx_seq_one_letter_code
_entity_poly.pdbx_strand_id
1 'polypeptide(L)'
;MKTQQRIARRRRLQAGYASMALVAIVGMVTLFGMLFTYRSGVTAHDSEKRSQIRVDYTEKEDALLRALIAIVPNKAIDTMRNDSRNRETSLRWETIFNEAIQVANAEAAVSANLVEGLGLEDVVIANPGDGSLGQAAGFVRALGTGAGFVSSGTSGNSDLLFDPHFQDRLPDPLEAPAGVATDDGLYPVVTNQKTFSSIWNTQGDLSVAQHPLFNRIPYPNVQFGYMAPGSPFIAKRNWWAFSLTFGRQAQGNAIAPTVRKNYVLSIYEFPSQLPISAETYMSVGRHENGTSWTNISIDGSVSAGILETDAFFSLPNGTFTGRRGLNLGSGTSSRGETLRSDFDQLGVRESLYAHRASDTYGASLSANSGRVAFVPINRGLDFYKLPAAPEANTISPTPWDRYSTGAIQCAMRVVVTEVESVDDQRPTRLDIHFKKGGTDSVFVLERGVNWPYPTETGGDVVPFQTRHLENGRKGLDFFIDRFANWLAAQGASPLEVNNSVVLTLDPTRDPDIKEPEFPTVETEAVVVLQGCSDFTAFNRGFSLVTNMRLYFIDDFNIVPTAPPAGAGLPAGTVFYPPVSIFAPEKRYGTTLKTRPVELSGQVGTLAEGDYLAFHPLDLRAGTYETVDNARISAELHQMRSPAELPPVTLRNWLVMVEEIHPIHGGNQDGGGFAPPPDTGGGGTTSPGDGTGGGTAGDGTTQPADEGTTPPSPVGETAPPPAGDGSGTTSP
;
A
#
# COMPACT_ATOMS: atom_id res chain seq x y z
N MET A 1 -70.96 2.68 -89.16
CA MET A 1 -69.64 3.30 -88.88
C MET A 1 -69.58 4.22 -87.64
N LYS A 2 -70.65 4.40 -86.84
CA LYS A 2 -70.64 5.24 -85.62
C LYS A 2 -70.49 4.49 -84.29
N THR A 3 -70.52 3.15 -84.30
CA THR A 3 -70.52 2.32 -83.08
C THR A 3 -69.12 1.91 -82.60
N GLN A 4 -68.13 1.85 -83.50
CA GLN A 4 -66.75 1.50 -83.13
C GLN A 4 -65.94 2.65 -82.49
N GLN A 5 -66.28 3.91 -82.74
CA GLN A 5 -65.61 5.06 -82.10
C GLN A 5 -65.96 5.23 -80.61
N ARG A 6 -67.11 4.70 -80.14
CA ARG A 6 -67.50 4.79 -78.71
C ARG A 6 -66.77 3.79 -77.81
N ILE A 7 -66.33 2.64 -78.34
CA ILE A 7 -65.62 1.60 -77.55
C ILE A 7 -64.14 1.98 -77.34
N ALA A 8 -63.50 2.59 -78.36
CA ALA A 8 -62.12 3.09 -78.24
C ALA A 8 -61.98 4.25 -77.24
N ARG A 9 -63.01 5.11 -77.11
CA ARG A 9 -62.99 6.25 -76.17
C ARG A 9 -63.21 5.83 -74.70
N ARG A 10 -63.98 4.76 -74.44
CA ARG A 10 -64.14 4.19 -73.09
C ARG A 10 -62.88 3.46 -72.60
N ARG A 11 -62.13 2.76 -73.46
CA ARG A 11 -60.85 2.13 -73.09
C ARG A 11 -59.75 3.13 -72.75
N ARG A 12 -59.70 4.30 -73.41
CA ARG A 12 -58.73 5.37 -73.07
C ARG A 12 -59.00 6.06 -71.73
N LEU A 13 -60.26 6.10 -71.27
CA LEU A 13 -60.61 6.66 -69.96
C LEU A 13 -60.34 5.68 -68.80
N GLN A 14 -60.47 4.36 -69.02
CA GLN A 14 -60.15 3.36 -67.99
C GLN A 14 -58.64 3.21 -67.72
N ALA A 15 -57.78 3.45 -68.72
CA ALA A 15 -56.32 3.42 -68.55
C ALA A 15 -55.79 4.57 -67.67
N GLY A 16 -56.44 5.75 -67.70
CA GLY A 16 -56.04 6.92 -66.89
C GLY A 16 -56.38 6.83 -65.40
N TYR A 17 -57.47 6.13 -65.04
CA TYR A 17 -57.82 5.90 -63.63
C TYR A 17 -56.94 4.84 -62.97
N ALA A 18 -56.56 3.78 -63.70
CA ALA A 18 -55.62 2.78 -63.21
C ALA A 18 -54.21 3.35 -62.98
N SER A 19 -53.74 4.26 -63.86
CA SER A 19 -52.46 4.94 -63.67
C SER A 19 -52.47 5.91 -62.48
N MET A 20 -53.58 6.63 -62.25
CA MET A 20 -53.71 7.53 -61.09
C MET A 20 -53.72 6.77 -59.76
N ALA A 21 -54.41 5.62 -59.69
CA ALA A 21 -54.41 4.77 -58.50
C ALA A 21 -53.02 4.15 -58.24
N LEU A 22 -52.32 3.72 -59.29
CA LEU A 22 -50.98 3.15 -59.16
C LEU A 22 -49.96 4.21 -58.68
N VAL A 23 -50.03 5.44 -59.21
CA VAL A 23 -49.20 6.56 -58.75
C VAL A 23 -49.51 6.93 -57.30
N ALA A 24 -50.77 6.92 -56.88
CA ALA A 24 -51.16 7.17 -55.49
C ALA A 24 -50.66 6.07 -54.53
N ILE A 25 -50.71 4.80 -54.93
CA ILE A 25 -50.19 3.68 -54.12
C ILE A 25 -48.67 3.75 -54.01
N VAL A 26 -47.96 4.00 -55.11
CA VAL A 26 -46.49 4.18 -55.09
C VAL A 26 -46.11 5.38 -54.23
N GLY A 27 -46.84 6.50 -54.35
CA GLY A 27 -46.67 7.70 -53.52
C GLY A 27 -46.87 7.43 -52.02
N MET A 28 -47.92 6.68 -51.65
CA MET A 28 -48.13 6.26 -50.26
C MET A 28 -47.01 5.34 -49.76
N VAL A 29 -46.59 4.34 -50.55
CA VAL A 29 -45.51 3.42 -50.16
C VAL A 29 -44.20 4.18 -49.96
N THR A 30 -43.88 5.16 -50.81
CA THR A 30 -42.69 6.01 -50.62
C THR A 30 -42.80 6.91 -49.39
N LEU A 31 -43.97 7.47 -49.09
CA LEU A 31 -44.20 8.27 -47.88
C LEU A 31 -44.09 7.41 -46.61
N PHE A 32 -44.68 6.22 -46.59
CA PHE A 32 -44.52 5.27 -45.49
C PHE A 32 -43.06 4.84 -45.34
N GLY A 33 -42.36 4.55 -46.44
CA GLY A 33 -40.93 4.25 -46.43
C GLY A 33 -40.10 5.38 -45.80
N MET A 34 -40.32 6.63 -46.23
CA MET A 34 -39.66 7.80 -45.64
C MET A 34 -40.01 7.98 -44.16
N LEU A 35 -41.26 7.74 -43.75
CA LEU A 35 -41.67 7.85 -42.35
C LEU A 35 -41.00 6.78 -41.47
N PHE A 36 -40.89 5.54 -41.98
CA PHE A 36 -40.18 4.46 -41.29
C PHE A 36 -38.68 4.74 -41.20
N THR A 37 -38.04 5.19 -42.28
CA THR A 37 -36.62 5.57 -42.28
C THR A 37 -36.36 6.76 -41.36
N TYR A 38 -37.24 7.77 -41.35
CA TYR A 38 -37.13 8.91 -40.44
C TYR A 38 -37.27 8.48 -38.98
N ARG A 39 -38.29 7.66 -38.66
CA ARG A 39 -38.49 7.14 -37.30
C ARG A 39 -37.31 6.28 -36.85
N SER A 40 -36.79 5.42 -37.74
CA SER A 40 -35.62 4.59 -37.47
C SER A 40 -34.36 5.44 -37.26
N GLY A 41 -34.18 6.50 -38.04
CA GLY A 41 -33.09 7.45 -37.89
C GLY A 41 -33.14 8.21 -36.57
N VAL A 42 -34.33 8.69 -36.16
CA VAL A 42 -34.54 9.34 -34.86
C VAL A 42 -34.20 8.39 -33.71
N THR A 43 -34.67 7.14 -33.75
CA THR A 43 -34.36 6.17 -32.70
C THR A 43 -32.88 5.79 -32.65
N ALA A 44 -32.20 5.70 -33.80
CA ALA A 44 -30.77 5.42 -33.87
C ALA A 44 -29.96 6.57 -33.26
N HIS A 45 -30.30 7.81 -33.61
CA HIS A 45 -29.66 9.01 -33.07
C HIS A 45 -29.91 9.18 -31.56
N ASP A 46 -31.10 8.84 -31.06
CA ASP A 46 -31.36 8.83 -29.62
C ASP A 46 -30.53 7.77 -28.87
N SER A 47 -30.32 6.60 -29.49
CA SER A 47 -29.46 5.55 -28.93
C SER A 47 -28.00 5.96 -28.92
N GLU A 48 -27.52 6.58 -30.01
CA GLU A 48 -26.16 7.10 -30.13
C GLU A 48 -25.89 8.18 -29.09
N LYS A 49 -26.79 9.16 -28.94
CA LYS A 49 -26.71 10.19 -27.89
C LYS A 49 -26.65 9.62 -26.49
N ARG A 50 -27.48 8.60 -26.19
CA ARG A 50 -27.45 7.95 -24.88
C ARG A 50 -26.15 7.20 -24.64
N SER A 51 -25.60 6.56 -25.66
CA SER A 51 -24.31 5.88 -25.57
C SER A 51 -23.18 6.89 -25.35
N GLN A 52 -23.19 7.99 -26.10
CA GLN A 52 -22.21 9.07 -25.97
C GLN A 52 -22.24 9.68 -24.57
N ILE A 53 -23.42 10.04 -24.05
CA ILE A 53 -23.58 10.57 -22.68
C ILE A 53 -23.02 9.61 -21.62
N ARG A 54 -23.19 8.29 -21.81
CA ARG A 54 -22.66 7.28 -20.87
C ARG A 54 -21.14 7.22 -20.90
N VAL A 55 -20.54 7.32 -22.09
CA VAL A 55 -19.09 7.39 -22.25
C VAL A 55 -18.57 8.66 -21.58
N ASP A 56 -19.17 9.81 -21.86
CA ASP A 56 -18.77 11.09 -21.27
C ASP A 56 -18.87 11.08 -19.73
N TYR A 57 -19.95 10.51 -19.18
CA TYR A 57 -20.09 10.35 -17.72
C TYR A 57 -19.00 9.44 -17.13
N THR A 58 -18.63 8.39 -17.84
CA THR A 58 -17.60 7.43 -17.40
C THR A 58 -16.21 8.06 -17.45
N GLU A 59 -15.90 8.85 -18.48
CA GLU A 59 -14.63 9.59 -18.59
C GLU A 59 -14.51 10.64 -17.48
N LYS A 60 -15.57 11.41 -17.22
CA LYS A 60 -15.59 12.41 -16.14
C LYS A 60 -15.52 11.78 -14.76
N GLU A 61 -16.22 10.67 -14.57
CA GLU A 61 -16.12 9.86 -13.36
C GLU A 61 -14.66 9.44 -13.13
N ASP A 62 -14.01 8.84 -14.13
CA ASP A 62 -12.64 8.36 -13.97
C ASP A 62 -11.64 9.49 -13.71
N ALA A 63 -11.77 10.63 -14.39
CA ALA A 63 -10.96 11.82 -14.16
C ALA A 63 -11.13 12.37 -12.73
N LEU A 64 -12.37 12.47 -12.23
CA LEU A 64 -12.66 12.92 -10.87
C LEU A 64 -12.07 11.96 -9.83
N LEU A 65 -12.24 10.64 -10.02
CA LEU A 65 -11.72 9.64 -9.08
C LEU A 65 -10.19 9.65 -9.04
N ARG A 66 -9.52 9.80 -10.20
CA ARG A 66 -8.07 9.98 -10.27
C ARG A 66 -7.60 11.22 -9.52
N ALA A 67 -8.29 12.35 -9.70
CA ALA A 67 -7.97 13.59 -8.99
C ALA A 67 -8.12 13.43 -7.47
N LEU A 68 -9.17 12.74 -7.00
CA LEU A 68 -9.36 12.48 -5.56
C LEU A 68 -8.23 11.65 -4.97
N ILE A 69 -7.79 10.59 -5.66
CA ILE A 69 -6.69 9.73 -5.20
C ILE A 69 -5.37 10.53 -5.08
N ALA A 70 -5.16 11.54 -5.92
CA ALA A 70 -3.98 12.40 -5.84
C ALA A 70 -4.08 13.48 -4.74
N ILE A 71 -5.27 14.04 -4.50
CA ILE A 71 -5.47 15.17 -3.59
C ILE A 71 -5.64 14.72 -2.13
N VAL A 72 -6.44 13.68 -1.89
CA VAL A 72 -6.84 13.27 -0.52
C VAL A 72 -5.64 12.92 0.38
N PRO A 73 -4.60 12.19 -0.08
CA PRO A 73 -3.44 11.89 0.76
C PRO A 73 -2.72 13.16 1.24
N ASN A 74 -2.51 14.13 0.34
CA ASN A 74 -1.86 15.39 0.69
C ASN A 74 -2.69 16.17 1.72
N LYS A 75 -4.01 16.18 1.57
CA LYS A 75 -4.92 16.84 2.51
C LYS A 75 -4.94 16.12 3.86
N ALA A 76 -4.89 14.79 3.87
CA ALA A 76 -4.76 13.99 5.09
C ALA A 76 -3.47 14.32 5.85
N ILE A 77 -2.33 14.40 5.16
CA ILE A 77 -1.05 14.85 5.74
C ILE A 77 -1.19 16.27 6.31
N ASP A 78 -1.81 17.18 5.56
CA ASP A 78 -1.98 18.57 6.01
C ASP A 78 -2.90 18.71 7.23
N THR A 79 -3.82 17.77 7.49
CA THR A 79 -4.60 17.72 8.75
C THR A 79 -3.75 17.37 9.97
N MET A 80 -2.59 16.75 9.76
CA MET A 80 -1.67 16.32 10.80
C MET A 80 -0.56 17.33 11.05
N ARG A 81 -0.34 18.26 10.11
CA ARG A 81 0.69 19.29 10.23
C ARG A 81 0.32 20.37 11.20
N ASN A 82 1.34 20.99 11.79
CA ASN A 82 1.22 22.15 12.66
C ASN A 82 0.23 23.20 12.12
N ASP A 83 -0.59 23.73 13.03
CA ASP A 83 -1.56 24.80 12.76
C ASP A 83 -2.65 24.49 11.71
N SER A 84 -2.93 23.20 11.45
CA SER A 84 -3.96 22.82 10.48
C SER A 84 -5.37 23.26 10.88
N ARG A 85 -5.66 23.45 12.18
CA ARG A 85 -6.97 23.92 12.66
C ARG A 85 -7.29 25.33 12.17
N ASN A 86 -6.27 26.20 12.06
CA ASN A 86 -6.45 27.55 11.50
C ASN A 86 -6.64 27.55 9.98
N ARG A 87 -6.30 26.45 9.31
CA ARG A 87 -6.46 26.24 7.85
C ARG A 87 -7.62 25.31 7.51
N GLU A 88 -8.53 25.06 8.46
CA GLU A 88 -9.54 24.01 8.35
C GLU A 88 -10.41 24.10 7.08
N THR A 89 -10.76 25.31 6.63
CA THR A 89 -11.60 25.51 5.43
C THR A 89 -10.97 24.92 4.17
N SER A 90 -9.64 24.96 4.06
CA SER A 90 -8.90 24.40 2.92
C SER A 90 -8.77 22.87 2.94
N LEU A 91 -9.13 22.23 4.08
CA LEU A 91 -8.94 20.80 4.34
C LEU A 91 -10.27 20.03 4.41
N ARG A 92 -11.41 20.74 4.33
CA ARG A 92 -12.74 20.12 4.36
C ARG A 92 -13.00 19.29 3.10
N TRP A 93 -13.79 18.22 3.24
CA TRP A 93 -14.24 17.40 2.12
C TRP A 93 -14.86 18.22 0.98
N GLU A 94 -15.65 19.25 1.29
CA GLU A 94 -16.22 20.15 0.29
C GLU A 94 -15.14 20.80 -0.60
N THR A 95 -14.09 21.35 0.02
CA THR A 95 -12.97 21.97 -0.70
C THR A 95 -12.20 20.92 -1.50
N ILE A 96 -11.98 19.74 -0.93
CA ILE A 96 -11.31 18.62 -1.60
C ILE A 96 -12.06 18.21 -2.88
N PHE A 97 -13.38 18.02 -2.80
CA PHE A 97 -14.18 17.68 -3.98
C PHE A 97 -14.19 18.83 -5.01
N ASN A 98 -14.27 20.09 -4.57
CA ASN A 98 -14.21 21.22 -5.49
C ASN A 98 -12.85 21.33 -6.21
N GLU A 99 -11.73 21.10 -5.51
CA GLU A 99 -10.39 21.05 -6.11
C GLU A 99 -10.28 19.88 -7.09
N ALA A 100 -10.77 18.69 -6.73
CA ALA A 100 -10.75 17.52 -7.61
C ALA A 100 -11.57 17.73 -8.89
N ILE A 101 -12.70 18.43 -8.79
CA ILE A 101 -13.52 18.82 -9.94
C ILE A 101 -12.78 19.80 -10.85
N GLN A 102 -12.07 20.78 -10.28
CA GLN A 102 -11.29 21.73 -11.08
C GLN A 102 -10.18 21.01 -11.86
N VAL A 103 -9.47 20.08 -11.22
CA VAL A 103 -8.45 19.26 -11.88
C VAL A 103 -9.06 18.38 -12.97
N ALA A 104 -10.18 17.70 -12.69
CA ALA A 104 -10.86 16.86 -13.66
C ALA A 104 -11.44 17.65 -14.85
N ASN A 105 -11.96 18.86 -14.62
CA ASN A 105 -12.50 19.71 -15.69
C ASN A 105 -11.40 20.36 -16.55
N ALA A 106 -10.21 20.58 -15.99
CA ALA A 106 -9.06 21.12 -16.75
C ALA A 106 -8.60 20.16 -17.86
N GLU A 107 -8.88 18.86 -17.73
CA GLU A 107 -8.60 17.84 -18.76
C GLU A 107 -9.63 17.81 -19.90
N ALA A 108 -10.80 18.46 -19.74
CA ALA A 108 -11.96 18.24 -20.62
C ALA A 108 -12.56 19.49 -21.30
N ALA A 109 -12.18 20.72 -20.92
CA ALA A 109 -12.83 21.93 -21.46
C ALA A 109 -12.04 22.61 -22.58
N VAL A 110 -12.70 22.85 -23.72
CA VAL A 110 -12.21 23.78 -24.75
C VAL A 110 -12.23 25.18 -24.14
N SER A 111 -11.08 25.89 -24.18
CA SER A 111 -10.99 27.23 -23.57
C SER A 111 -12.01 28.20 -24.18
N ALA A 112 -12.63 29.05 -23.36
CA ALA A 112 -13.63 30.03 -23.81
C ALA A 112 -13.15 30.89 -24.99
N ASN A 113 -11.86 31.27 -24.99
CA ASN A 113 -11.23 32.05 -26.05
C ASN A 113 -11.17 31.30 -27.41
N LEU A 114 -11.11 29.97 -27.39
CA LEU A 114 -11.10 29.14 -28.59
C LEU A 114 -12.51 28.94 -29.16
N VAL A 115 -13.52 28.87 -28.29
CA VAL A 115 -14.94 28.84 -28.69
C VAL A 115 -15.35 30.17 -29.34
N GLU A 116 -14.96 31.29 -28.72
CA GLU A 116 -15.13 32.65 -29.24
C GLU A 116 -14.35 32.84 -30.56
N GLY A 117 -13.08 32.40 -30.60
CA GLY A 117 -12.23 32.49 -31.79
C GLY A 117 -12.71 31.64 -32.98
N LEU A 118 -13.49 30.59 -32.74
CA LEU A 118 -14.09 29.74 -33.78
C LEU A 118 -15.53 30.16 -34.17
N GLY A 119 -16.10 31.19 -33.52
CA GLY A 119 -17.45 31.68 -33.80
C GLY A 119 -18.54 30.64 -33.52
N LEU A 120 -18.32 29.74 -32.56
CA LEU A 120 -19.21 28.63 -32.23
C LEU A 120 -20.23 28.98 -31.11
N GLU A 121 -20.42 30.27 -30.84
CA GLU A 121 -21.23 30.80 -29.73
C GLU A 121 -22.71 30.38 -29.79
N ASP A 122 -23.24 30.16 -31.00
CA ASP A 122 -24.64 29.78 -31.25
C ASP A 122 -24.83 28.29 -31.62
N VAL A 123 -23.77 27.48 -31.59
CA VAL A 123 -23.86 26.05 -31.95
C VAL A 123 -24.36 25.26 -30.74
N VAL A 124 -25.46 24.52 -30.92
CA VAL A 124 -25.92 23.54 -29.93
C VAL A 124 -24.83 22.48 -29.79
N ILE A 125 -24.09 22.55 -28.69
CA ILE A 125 -23.05 21.58 -28.35
C ILE A 125 -23.72 20.20 -28.31
N ALA A 126 -23.38 19.34 -29.26
CA ALA A 126 -23.89 17.97 -29.32
C ALA A 126 -23.34 17.08 -28.19
N ASN A 127 -22.44 17.63 -27.37
CA ASN A 127 -21.98 17.10 -26.10
C ASN A 127 -22.79 17.74 -24.95
N PRO A 128 -23.96 17.20 -24.56
CA PRO A 128 -24.69 17.64 -23.37
C PRO A 128 -23.92 17.39 -22.07
N GLY A 129 -22.74 16.75 -22.14
CA GLY A 129 -21.78 16.63 -21.06
C GLY A 129 -20.96 17.91 -20.82
N ASP A 130 -20.98 18.92 -21.70
CA ASP A 130 -20.15 20.14 -21.57
C ASP A 130 -20.67 21.16 -20.52
N GLY A 131 -21.66 20.75 -19.72
CA GLY A 131 -21.92 21.47 -18.47
C GLY A 131 -20.69 21.36 -17.57
N SER A 132 -20.12 22.50 -17.16
CA SER A 132 -19.15 22.51 -16.05
C SER A 132 -19.79 21.73 -14.91
N LEU A 133 -19.10 20.73 -14.36
CA LEU A 133 -19.49 20.19 -13.06
C LEU A 133 -19.54 21.41 -12.14
N GLY A 134 -20.75 21.78 -11.68
CA GLY A 134 -20.93 22.91 -10.77
C GLY A 134 -20.22 22.65 -9.44
N GLN A 135 -20.54 23.44 -8.42
CA GLN A 135 -20.08 23.15 -7.06
C GLN A 135 -20.42 21.69 -6.68
N ALA A 136 -19.50 21.02 -6.00
CA ALA A 136 -19.59 19.60 -5.68
C ALA A 136 -20.95 19.20 -5.03
N ALA A 137 -21.58 20.12 -4.28
CA ALA A 137 -22.88 19.94 -3.63
C ALA A 137 -24.02 19.54 -4.57
N GLY A 138 -23.90 19.82 -5.88
CA GLY A 138 -24.90 19.48 -6.88
C GLY A 138 -25.01 17.98 -7.19
N PHE A 139 -23.91 17.23 -7.03
CA PHE A 139 -23.83 15.83 -7.49
C PHE A 139 -23.10 14.88 -6.53
N VAL A 140 -22.34 15.39 -5.57
CA VAL A 140 -21.70 14.59 -4.51
C VAL A 140 -22.56 14.60 -3.27
N ARG A 141 -22.78 13.43 -2.66
CA ARG A 141 -23.48 13.30 -1.37
C ARG A 141 -22.91 12.16 -0.54
N ALA A 142 -22.88 12.35 0.78
CA ALA A 142 -22.65 11.28 1.74
C ALA A 142 -23.63 10.11 1.54
N LEU A 143 -23.21 8.90 1.92
CA LEU A 143 -24.11 7.73 1.92
C LEU A 143 -25.04 7.75 3.14
N GLY A 144 -26.24 7.20 2.98
CA GLY A 144 -27.25 7.15 4.03
C GLY A 144 -27.84 8.52 4.38
N THR A 145 -28.06 8.76 5.68
CA THR A 145 -28.62 10.01 6.25
C THR A 145 -27.56 11.04 6.61
N GLY A 146 -26.28 10.78 6.28
CA GLY A 146 -25.16 11.65 6.61
C GLY A 146 -25.31 13.06 6.04
N ALA A 147 -25.10 14.07 6.86
CA ALA A 147 -24.98 15.45 6.41
C ALA A 147 -23.58 15.68 5.83
N GLY A 148 -23.49 16.23 4.61
CA GLY A 148 -22.21 16.57 3.97
C GLY A 148 -21.88 15.72 2.74
N PHE A 149 -20.58 15.64 2.46
CA PHE A 149 -20.05 15.06 1.22
C PHE A 149 -19.67 13.59 1.34
N VAL A 150 -19.30 13.16 2.54
CA VAL A 150 -18.88 11.78 2.81
C VAL A 150 -19.47 11.28 4.12
N SER A 151 -19.55 9.97 4.26
CA SER A 151 -19.76 9.29 5.53
C SER A 151 -18.46 8.62 5.94
N SER A 152 -17.96 8.92 7.15
CA SER A 152 -16.70 8.37 7.64
C SER A 152 -16.86 6.92 8.10
N GLY A 153 -15.86 6.09 7.82
CA GLY A 153 -15.76 4.69 8.24
C GLY A 153 -15.41 4.51 9.71
N THR A 154 -16.12 5.23 10.58
CA THR A 154 -15.97 5.13 12.04
C THR A 154 -17.21 4.49 12.64
N SER A 155 -17.09 3.94 13.85
CA SER A 155 -18.21 3.35 14.58
C SER A 155 -19.39 4.31 14.79
N GLY A 156 -19.18 5.63 14.66
CA GLY A 156 -20.26 6.62 14.69
C GLY A 156 -21.22 6.57 13.48
N ASN A 157 -20.82 5.95 12.37
CA ASN A 157 -21.66 5.73 11.18
C ASN A 157 -21.89 4.24 10.91
N SER A 158 -21.82 3.38 11.94
CA SER A 158 -22.04 1.93 11.78
C SER A 158 -23.43 1.59 11.25
N ASP A 159 -24.41 2.49 11.39
CA ASP A 159 -25.75 2.35 10.83
C ASP A 159 -25.76 2.10 9.31
N LEU A 160 -24.72 2.55 8.59
CA LEU A 160 -24.56 2.29 7.16
C LEU A 160 -24.38 0.80 6.83
N LEU A 161 -23.82 0.01 7.76
CA LEU A 161 -23.66 -1.43 7.58
C LEU A 161 -24.99 -2.18 7.67
N PHE A 162 -25.96 -1.60 8.38
CA PHE A 162 -27.31 -2.16 8.49
C PHE A 162 -28.23 -1.69 7.37
N ASP A 163 -27.79 -0.77 6.51
CA ASP A 163 -28.57 -0.35 5.36
C ASP A 163 -28.71 -1.53 4.38
N PRO A 164 -29.95 -1.98 4.08
CA PRO A 164 -30.18 -3.11 3.19
C PRO A 164 -29.57 -2.96 1.79
N HIS A 165 -29.27 -1.73 1.35
CA HIS A 165 -28.65 -1.47 0.04
C HIS A 165 -27.14 -1.74 0.01
N PHE A 166 -26.46 -1.70 1.17
CA PHE A 166 -25.01 -1.75 1.27
C PHE A 166 -24.49 -2.98 2.01
N GLN A 167 -25.11 -3.42 3.12
CA GLN A 167 -24.79 -4.65 3.87
C GLN A 167 -23.26 -4.94 3.95
N ASP A 168 -22.85 -6.18 3.66
CA ASP A 168 -21.48 -6.69 3.73
C ASP A 168 -20.52 -6.10 2.65
N ARG A 169 -20.96 -5.12 1.86
CA ARG A 169 -20.14 -4.50 0.80
C ARG A 169 -19.33 -3.30 1.29
N LEU A 170 -19.65 -2.78 2.48
CA LEU A 170 -18.86 -1.74 3.13
C LEU A 170 -17.75 -2.37 3.99
N PRO A 171 -16.59 -1.73 4.10
CA PRO A 171 -15.55 -2.23 4.99
C PRO A 171 -15.92 -2.04 6.45
N ASP A 172 -15.27 -2.79 7.31
CA ASP A 172 -15.43 -2.68 8.75
C ASP A 172 -15.07 -1.25 9.25
N PRO A 173 -15.90 -0.61 10.09
CA PRO A 173 -15.59 0.68 10.66
C PRO A 173 -14.57 0.57 11.79
N LEU A 174 -13.74 1.60 11.94
CA LEU A 174 -12.80 1.73 13.04
C LEU A 174 -13.48 2.38 14.26
N GLU A 175 -13.11 1.93 15.45
CA GLU A 175 -13.43 2.65 16.68
C GLU A 175 -12.61 3.94 16.76
N ALA A 176 -13.30 5.05 17.07
CA ALA A 176 -12.69 6.36 17.21
C ALA A 176 -13.34 7.14 18.36
N PRO A 177 -12.58 7.96 19.10
CA PRO A 177 -13.15 8.90 20.07
C PRO A 177 -14.14 9.87 19.38
N ALA A 178 -15.17 10.32 20.09
CA ALA A 178 -16.27 11.12 19.52
C ALA A 178 -15.80 12.39 18.76
N GLY A 179 -14.78 13.09 19.28
CA GLY A 179 -14.19 14.25 18.60
C GLY A 179 -13.52 13.88 17.28
N VAL A 180 -12.78 12.77 17.26
CA VAL A 180 -12.13 12.25 16.05
C VAL A 180 -13.16 11.78 15.03
N ALA A 181 -14.20 11.08 15.46
CA ALA A 181 -15.28 10.63 14.57
C ALA A 181 -16.02 11.80 13.91
N THR A 182 -16.24 12.89 14.65
CA THR A 182 -16.87 14.12 14.14
C THR A 182 -15.96 14.83 13.13
N ASP A 183 -14.69 15.03 13.47
CA ASP A 183 -13.72 15.67 12.58
C ASP A 183 -13.51 14.82 11.31
N ASP A 184 -13.52 13.49 11.40
CA ASP A 184 -13.35 12.59 10.25
C ASP A 184 -14.51 12.63 9.23
N GLY A 185 -15.70 13.06 9.65
CA GLY A 185 -16.81 13.36 8.75
C GLY A 185 -16.62 14.67 7.97
N LEU A 186 -15.76 15.57 8.46
CA LEU A 186 -15.50 16.89 7.87
C LEU A 186 -14.18 16.96 7.11
N TYR A 187 -13.17 16.19 7.55
CA TYR A 187 -11.80 16.17 7.05
C TYR A 187 -11.33 14.72 6.84
N PRO A 188 -10.34 14.45 5.97
CA PRO A 188 -9.72 13.13 5.85
C PRO A 188 -8.75 12.89 7.03
N VAL A 189 -9.25 12.42 8.18
CA VAL A 189 -8.42 12.28 9.40
C VAL A 189 -7.73 10.92 9.42
N VAL A 190 -6.40 10.91 9.49
CA VAL A 190 -5.57 9.71 9.72
C VAL A 190 -4.89 9.82 11.07
N THR A 191 -5.05 8.83 11.95
CA THR A 191 -4.54 8.90 13.34
C THR A 191 -4.36 7.52 13.99
N ASN A 192 -3.44 7.44 14.96
CA ASN A 192 -3.22 6.26 15.80
C ASN A 192 -4.35 6.03 16.82
N GLN A 193 -5.27 6.99 17.00
CA GLN A 193 -6.42 6.85 17.89
C GLN A 193 -7.59 6.07 17.27
N LYS A 194 -7.54 5.81 15.96
CA LYS A 194 -8.49 4.91 15.29
C LYS A 194 -7.97 3.48 15.38
N THR A 195 -8.77 2.60 15.95
CA THR A 195 -8.41 1.19 16.19
C THR A 195 -9.47 0.25 15.65
N PHE A 196 -9.11 -1.01 15.44
CA PHE A 196 -10.10 -2.05 15.12
C PHE A 196 -11.13 -2.16 16.24
N SER A 197 -12.37 -2.46 15.87
CA SER A 197 -13.47 -2.65 16.81
C SER A 197 -13.59 -4.10 17.22
N SER A 198 -13.87 -4.38 18.50
CA SER A 198 -14.20 -5.74 18.91
C SER A 198 -15.57 -6.22 18.41
N ILE A 199 -16.44 -5.29 18.01
CA ILE A 199 -17.80 -5.55 17.52
C ILE A 199 -17.79 -5.75 16.00
N TRP A 200 -16.97 -4.97 15.29
CA TRP A 200 -17.00 -4.83 13.84
C TRP A 200 -15.74 -5.34 13.15
N ASN A 201 -15.09 -6.40 13.63
CA ASN A 201 -13.85 -6.93 13.04
C ASN A 201 -14.13 -8.26 12.32
N THR A 202 -14.85 -8.17 11.21
CA THR A 202 -15.14 -9.31 10.32
C THR A 202 -14.00 -9.58 9.32
N GLN A 203 -13.24 -8.53 8.96
CA GLN A 203 -12.13 -8.59 8.01
C GLN A 203 -10.79 -8.91 8.67
N GLY A 204 -10.61 -8.57 9.95
CA GLY A 204 -9.38 -8.87 10.69
C GLY A 204 -9.42 -10.27 11.28
N ASP A 205 -8.34 -11.04 11.12
CA ASP A 205 -8.30 -12.44 11.56
C ASP A 205 -7.61 -12.66 12.93
N LEU A 206 -7.04 -11.61 13.54
CA LEU A 206 -6.44 -11.67 14.87
C LEU A 206 -7.25 -10.90 15.92
N SER A 207 -6.96 -11.20 17.19
CA SER A 207 -7.62 -10.57 18.35
C SER A 207 -7.32 -9.07 18.43
N VAL A 208 -8.38 -8.27 18.38
CA VAL A 208 -8.33 -6.81 18.52
C VAL A 208 -7.77 -6.37 19.87
N ALA A 209 -7.96 -7.16 20.94
CA ALA A 209 -7.40 -6.85 22.26
C ALA A 209 -5.87 -6.88 22.28
N GLN A 210 -5.25 -7.68 21.41
CA GLN A 210 -3.79 -7.82 21.31
C GLN A 210 -3.20 -6.94 20.21
N HIS A 211 -3.97 -6.75 19.13
CA HIS A 211 -3.57 -6.04 17.92
C HIS A 211 -4.61 -4.97 17.53
N PRO A 212 -4.78 -3.91 18.35
CA PRO A 212 -5.83 -2.92 18.12
C PRO A 212 -5.51 -1.93 16.99
N LEU A 213 -4.23 -1.63 16.76
CA LEU A 213 -3.81 -0.61 15.78
C LEU A 213 -3.68 -1.17 14.36
N PHE A 214 -2.99 -2.31 14.22
CA PHE A 214 -2.84 -3.01 12.95
C PHE A 214 -3.31 -4.44 13.14
N ASN A 215 -4.13 -4.91 12.22
CA ASN A 215 -4.58 -6.29 12.18
C ASN A 215 -4.21 -6.89 10.82
N ARG A 216 -4.37 -8.20 10.69
CA ARG A 216 -4.15 -8.90 9.43
C ARG A 216 -5.49 -8.99 8.71
N ILE A 217 -5.59 -8.23 7.62
CA ILE A 217 -6.77 -8.11 6.76
C ILE A 217 -6.43 -8.60 5.34
N PRO A 218 -7.41 -8.92 4.49
CA PRO A 218 -7.13 -9.29 3.10
C PRO A 218 -6.53 -8.11 2.32
N TYR A 219 -5.45 -8.36 1.57
CA TYR A 219 -4.94 -7.39 0.60
C TYR A 219 -6.02 -7.08 -0.45
N PRO A 220 -6.29 -5.80 -0.79
CA PRO A 220 -7.35 -5.46 -1.72
C PRO A 220 -7.12 -6.04 -3.12
N ASN A 221 -8.20 -6.23 -3.88
CA ASN A 221 -8.09 -6.68 -5.27
C ASN A 221 -7.64 -5.54 -6.18
N VAL A 222 -6.32 -5.28 -6.18
CA VAL A 222 -5.68 -4.25 -6.98
C VAL A 222 -4.56 -4.85 -7.82
N GLN A 223 -4.29 -4.21 -8.96
CA GLN A 223 -3.22 -4.63 -9.88
C GLN A 223 -1.82 -4.28 -9.37
N PHE A 224 -1.72 -3.53 -8.28
CA PHE A 224 -0.45 -3.20 -7.65
C PHE A 224 0.07 -4.41 -6.89
N GLY A 225 1.16 -5.00 -7.39
CA GLY A 225 1.75 -6.25 -6.90
C GLY A 225 2.56 -6.10 -5.62
N TYR A 226 2.13 -5.26 -4.68
CA TYR A 226 2.77 -5.21 -3.35
C TYR A 226 2.60 -6.54 -2.62
N MET A 227 1.41 -7.13 -2.73
CA MET A 227 1.05 -8.48 -2.29
C MET A 227 0.03 -9.10 -3.26
N ALA A 228 -0.30 -10.39 -3.10
CA ALA A 228 -1.38 -10.98 -3.88
C ALA A 228 -2.75 -10.53 -3.34
N PRO A 229 -3.73 -10.17 -4.18
CA PRO A 229 -5.12 -9.99 -3.76
C PRO A 229 -5.61 -11.13 -2.85
N GLY A 230 -6.24 -10.77 -1.74
CA GLY A 230 -6.74 -11.71 -0.74
C GLY A 230 -5.69 -12.31 0.18
N SER A 231 -4.39 -12.14 -0.07
CA SER A 231 -3.36 -12.62 0.86
C SER A 231 -3.39 -11.81 2.16
N PRO A 232 -2.99 -12.42 3.30
CA PRO A 232 -2.95 -11.70 4.57
C PRO A 232 -2.03 -10.47 4.51
N PHE A 233 -2.56 -9.31 4.89
CA PHE A 233 -1.92 -8.01 4.79
C PHE A 233 -2.01 -7.30 6.14
N ILE A 234 -0.87 -6.94 6.73
CA ILE A 234 -0.84 -6.23 8.01
C ILE A 234 -1.16 -4.76 7.71
N ALA A 235 -2.36 -4.32 8.06
CA ALA A 235 -2.82 -2.98 7.73
C ALA A 235 -3.97 -2.52 8.64
N LYS A 236 -4.28 -1.23 8.53
CA LYS A 236 -5.46 -0.58 9.06
C LYS A 236 -6.11 0.22 7.94
N ARG A 237 -7.40 0.01 7.71
CA ARG A 237 -8.14 0.64 6.61
C ARG A 237 -8.97 1.82 7.11
N ASN A 238 -8.55 3.04 6.79
CA ASN A 238 -9.42 4.22 6.90
C ASN A 238 -10.23 4.33 5.62
N TRP A 239 -11.52 4.63 5.73
CA TRP A 239 -12.36 4.77 4.55
C TRP A 239 -13.44 5.82 4.71
N TRP A 240 -13.88 6.39 3.59
CA TRP A 240 -14.94 7.38 3.48
C TRP A 240 -15.82 7.05 2.28
N ALA A 241 -17.13 7.01 2.50
CA ALA A 241 -18.07 6.60 1.47
C ALA A 241 -18.93 7.77 0.98
N PHE A 242 -19.17 7.83 -0.32
CA PHE A 242 -19.92 8.91 -0.97
C PHE A 242 -20.63 8.41 -2.23
N SER A 243 -21.53 9.23 -2.77
CA SER A 243 -22.24 8.95 -4.01
C SER A 243 -22.09 10.09 -5.02
N LEU A 244 -21.91 9.73 -6.28
CA LEU A 244 -21.88 10.63 -7.43
C LEU A 244 -23.18 10.48 -8.21
N THR A 245 -23.85 11.58 -8.51
CA THR A 245 -25.11 11.61 -9.27
C THR A 245 -24.99 12.48 -10.51
N PHE A 246 -24.81 11.84 -11.67
CA PHE A 246 -24.76 12.53 -12.97
C PHE A 246 -26.16 12.75 -13.55
N GLY A 247 -26.36 13.84 -14.29
CA GLY A 247 -27.62 14.12 -15.00
C GLY A 247 -28.77 14.68 -14.14
N ARG A 248 -28.55 14.98 -12.85
CA ARG A 248 -29.60 15.49 -11.94
C ARG A 248 -30.21 16.83 -12.37
N GLN A 249 -29.41 17.72 -12.95
CA GLN A 249 -29.89 19.01 -13.46
C GLN A 249 -30.78 18.87 -14.70
N ALA A 250 -30.77 17.71 -15.36
CA ALA A 250 -31.59 17.40 -16.51
C ALA A 250 -32.90 16.65 -16.15
N GLN A 251 -33.27 16.53 -14.86
CA GLN A 251 -34.46 15.79 -14.40
C GLN A 251 -35.80 16.27 -15.01
N GLY A 252 -35.84 17.40 -15.71
CA GLY A 252 -37.00 17.88 -16.48
C GLY A 252 -36.95 17.61 -18.00
N ASN A 253 -35.81 17.20 -18.55
CA ASN A 253 -35.62 16.91 -19.98
C ASN A 253 -35.37 15.40 -20.16
N ALA A 254 -36.29 14.71 -20.85
CA ALA A 254 -36.26 13.25 -21.07
C ALA A 254 -35.06 12.70 -21.89
N ILE A 255 -34.01 13.50 -22.09
CA ILE A 255 -32.89 13.25 -23.00
C ILE A 255 -31.72 12.56 -22.29
N ALA A 256 -31.49 12.81 -20.99
CA ALA A 256 -30.34 12.25 -20.26
C ALA A 256 -30.78 11.45 -19.02
N PRO A 257 -30.45 10.14 -18.92
CA PRO A 257 -30.73 9.36 -17.72
C PRO A 257 -29.87 9.86 -16.55
N THR A 258 -30.47 9.97 -15.36
CA THR A 258 -29.71 10.19 -14.12
C THR A 258 -28.98 8.91 -13.75
N VAL A 259 -27.67 8.97 -13.55
CA VAL A 259 -26.85 7.82 -13.12
C VAL A 259 -26.31 8.13 -11.74
N ARG A 260 -26.61 7.26 -10.77
CA ARG A 260 -26.05 7.34 -9.42
C ARG A 260 -25.14 6.15 -9.18
N LYS A 261 -23.92 6.43 -8.74
CA LYS A 261 -22.94 5.43 -8.31
C LYS A 261 -22.43 5.75 -6.91
N ASN A 262 -22.09 4.72 -6.17
CA ASN A 262 -21.61 4.82 -4.79
C ASN A 262 -20.17 4.35 -4.72
N TYR A 263 -19.34 5.00 -3.92
CA TYR A 263 -17.92 4.70 -3.82
C TYR A 263 -17.44 4.66 -2.38
N VAL A 264 -16.38 3.89 -2.16
CA VAL A 264 -15.54 3.97 -0.97
C VAL A 264 -14.16 4.44 -1.40
N LEU A 265 -13.71 5.58 -0.86
CA LEU A 265 -12.30 5.96 -0.88
C LEU A 265 -11.64 5.39 0.37
N SER A 266 -10.53 4.67 0.20
CA SER A 266 -9.80 4.04 1.29
C SER A 266 -8.33 4.48 1.30
N ILE A 267 -7.80 4.69 2.51
CA ILE A 267 -6.37 4.76 2.79
C ILE A 267 -6.04 3.58 3.71
N TYR A 268 -5.33 2.59 3.15
CA TYR A 268 -4.72 1.53 3.93
C TYR A 268 -3.41 2.07 4.51
N GLU A 269 -3.35 2.19 5.84
CA GLU A 269 -2.11 2.42 6.57
C GLU A 269 -1.47 1.07 6.86
N PHE A 270 -0.21 0.90 6.48
CA PHE A 270 0.53 -0.33 6.80
C PHE A 270 2.00 -0.06 7.05
N PRO A 271 2.64 -0.85 7.91
CA PRO A 271 4.08 -0.83 8.08
C PRO A 271 4.79 -1.39 6.83
N SER A 272 6.02 -0.96 6.59
CA SER A 272 6.93 -1.65 5.66
C SER A 272 7.06 -3.08 6.12
N GLN A 273 6.58 -4.03 5.31
CA GLN A 273 6.44 -5.44 5.68
C GLN A 273 7.05 -6.39 4.64
N LEU A 274 7.67 -5.84 3.59
CA LEU A 274 8.36 -6.61 2.56
C LEU A 274 9.79 -6.95 3.01
N PRO A 275 10.36 -8.06 2.52
CA PRO A 275 11.75 -8.44 2.78
C PRO A 275 12.75 -7.36 2.33
N ILE A 276 12.49 -6.73 1.18
CA ILE A 276 13.29 -5.62 0.66
C ILE A 276 12.38 -4.48 0.20
N SER A 277 12.61 -3.28 0.73
CA SER A 277 11.88 -2.06 0.32
C SER A 277 12.77 -0.83 0.22
N ALA A 278 12.52 0.00 -0.79
CA ALA A 278 13.19 1.29 -0.98
C ALA A 278 12.24 2.33 -1.63
N GLU A 279 12.44 3.61 -1.34
CA GLU A 279 11.73 4.68 -2.08
C GLU A 279 12.54 5.27 -3.25
N THR A 280 13.83 4.98 -3.25
CA THR A 280 14.85 5.40 -4.21
C THR A 280 15.01 4.38 -5.35
N TYR A 281 15.96 4.64 -6.23
CA TYR A 281 16.47 3.67 -7.19
C TYR A 281 17.23 2.55 -6.45
N MET A 282 16.85 1.30 -6.73
CA MET A 282 17.42 0.12 -6.09
C MET A 282 17.79 -0.94 -7.13
N SER A 283 18.96 -1.54 -6.95
CA SER A 283 19.44 -2.66 -7.78
C SER A 283 19.52 -3.94 -6.93
N VAL A 284 18.96 -5.04 -7.43
CA VAL A 284 18.94 -6.35 -6.76
C VAL A 284 19.51 -7.46 -7.63
N GLY A 285 20.00 -8.53 -7.00
CA GLY A 285 20.58 -9.69 -7.67
C GLY A 285 22.10 -9.58 -7.93
N ARG A 286 22.69 -8.40 -7.76
CA ARG A 286 24.11 -8.13 -7.94
C ARG A 286 24.63 -7.08 -6.95
N HIS A 287 25.86 -7.26 -6.50
CA HIS A 287 26.62 -6.32 -5.67
C HIS A 287 27.20 -5.18 -6.52
N GLU A 288 27.51 -4.03 -5.92
CA GLU A 288 28.10 -2.85 -6.59
C GLU A 288 29.38 -3.21 -7.37
N ASN A 289 30.21 -4.11 -6.84
CA ASN A 289 31.45 -4.58 -7.49
C ASN A 289 31.20 -5.47 -8.73
N GLY A 290 29.97 -5.94 -8.89
CA GLY A 290 29.49 -6.61 -10.07
C GLY A 290 29.22 -8.10 -9.97
N THR A 291 29.47 -8.72 -8.84
CA THR A 291 29.22 -10.15 -8.66
C THR A 291 27.75 -10.40 -8.30
N SER A 292 27.15 -11.46 -8.83
CA SER A 292 25.79 -11.87 -8.51
C SER A 292 25.65 -12.39 -7.07
N TRP A 293 24.43 -12.34 -6.53
CA TRP A 293 24.10 -12.91 -5.23
C TRP A 293 24.10 -14.45 -5.27
N THR A 294 24.72 -15.10 -4.28
CA THR A 294 24.81 -16.58 -4.22
C THR A 294 24.14 -17.19 -2.98
N ASN A 295 24.27 -16.57 -1.81
CA ASN A 295 23.80 -17.13 -0.53
C ASN A 295 22.60 -16.35 0.04
N ILE A 296 21.72 -15.88 -0.84
CA ILE A 296 20.61 -14.99 -0.50
C ILE A 296 19.29 -15.66 -0.85
N SER A 297 18.39 -15.79 0.13
CA SER A 297 17.00 -16.22 -0.06
C SER A 297 16.03 -15.08 0.27
N ILE A 298 14.99 -14.93 -0.56
CA ILE A 298 13.97 -13.89 -0.39
C ILE A 298 12.59 -14.55 -0.48
N ASP A 299 11.85 -14.49 0.62
CA ASP A 299 10.48 -14.95 0.73
C ASP A 299 9.51 -13.75 0.82
N GLY A 300 8.95 -13.39 -0.33
CA GLY A 300 8.01 -12.27 -0.47
C GLY A 300 8.38 -11.32 -1.60
N SER A 301 7.56 -10.28 -1.76
CA SER A 301 7.70 -9.29 -2.83
C SER A 301 8.78 -8.25 -2.55
N VAL A 302 9.32 -7.63 -3.61
CA VAL A 302 10.33 -6.56 -3.52
C VAL A 302 9.76 -5.28 -4.11
N SER A 303 9.94 -4.16 -3.41
CA SER A 303 9.43 -2.86 -3.86
C SER A 303 10.49 -1.76 -3.86
N ALA A 304 10.53 -0.95 -4.93
CA ALA A 304 11.38 0.24 -5.00
C ALA A 304 10.70 1.45 -5.66
N GLY A 305 11.32 2.62 -5.53
CA GLY A 305 10.99 3.79 -6.36
C GLY A 305 11.23 3.49 -7.84
N ILE A 306 12.46 3.08 -8.15
CA ILE A 306 12.84 2.46 -9.43
C ILE A 306 13.55 1.16 -9.07
N LEU A 307 13.11 0.03 -9.62
CA LEU A 307 13.71 -1.27 -9.35
C LEU A 307 14.46 -1.78 -10.57
N GLU A 308 15.71 -2.19 -10.37
CA GLU A 308 16.51 -2.90 -11.38
C GLU A 308 16.91 -4.28 -10.87
N THR A 309 16.79 -5.29 -11.74
CA THR A 309 17.17 -6.67 -11.43
C THR A 309 18.33 -7.12 -12.31
N ASP A 310 19.26 -7.87 -11.72
CA ASP A 310 20.27 -8.61 -12.50
C ASP A 310 19.64 -9.72 -13.35
N ALA A 311 20.42 -10.27 -14.27
CA ALA A 311 20.03 -11.45 -15.03
C ALA A 311 19.77 -12.64 -14.09
N PHE A 312 18.73 -13.43 -14.39
CA PHE A 312 18.35 -14.64 -13.64
C PHE A 312 17.97 -14.45 -12.16
N PHE A 313 17.62 -13.23 -11.74
CA PHE A 313 17.10 -13.01 -10.40
C PHE A 313 15.68 -13.60 -10.25
N SER A 314 15.40 -14.32 -9.16
CA SER A 314 14.12 -15.01 -8.99
C SER A 314 13.47 -14.74 -7.64
N LEU A 315 12.15 -14.51 -7.66
CA LEU A 315 11.31 -14.40 -6.47
C LEU A 315 10.24 -15.52 -6.50
N PRO A 316 10.48 -16.66 -5.85
CA PRO A 316 9.58 -17.82 -5.95
C PRO A 316 8.20 -17.55 -5.33
N ASN A 317 8.13 -16.79 -4.24
CA ASN A 317 6.90 -16.49 -3.51
C ASN A 317 6.52 -15.00 -3.57
N GLY A 318 7.11 -14.25 -4.50
CA GLY A 318 7.05 -12.79 -4.52
C GLY A 318 6.87 -12.21 -5.91
N THR A 319 6.62 -10.91 -5.93
CA THR A 319 6.43 -10.08 -7.13
C THR A 319 7.37 -8.87 -7.10
N PHE A 320 7.60 -8.29 -8.28
CA PHE A 320 8.41 -7.09 -8.46
C PHE A 320 7.53 -5.85 -8.56
N THR A 321 7.82 -4.83 -7.78
CA THR A 321 6.98 -3.63 -7.74
C THR A 321 7.81 -2.36 -7.80
N GLY A 322 7.57 -1.55 -8.84
CA GLY A 322 8.18 -0.24 -9.01
C GLY A 322 7.16 0.88 -8.81
N ARG A 323 7.54 1.99 -8.19
CA ARG A 323 6.66 3.18 -8.13
C ARG A 323 6.69 3.97 -9.43
N ARG A 324 7.90 4.21 -9.95
CA ARG A 324 8.18 5.06 -11.11
C ARG A 324 8.84 4.31 -12.27
N GLY A 325 9.50 3.19 -12.00
CA GLY A 325 10.14 2.39 -13.05
C GLY A 325 10.52 0.99 -12.58
N LEU A 326 10.65 0.09 -13.55
CA LEU A 326 11.08 -1.29 -13.36
C LEU A 326 11.91 -1.73 -14.57
N ASN A 327 13.18 -2.05 -14.33
CA ASN A 327 14.14 -2.54 -15.32
C ASN A 327 14.46 -4.00 -15.02
N LEU A 328 13.86 -4.92 -15.78
CA LEU A 328 14.02 -6.35 -15.53
C LEU A 328 15.16 -6.93 -16.37
N GLY A 329 16.17 -7.49 -15.71
CA GLY A 329 17.23 -8.27 -16.34
C GLY A 329 16.69 -9.51 -17.05
N SER A 330 17.39 -9.98 -18.08
CA SER A 330 17.00 -11.19 -18.83
C SER A 330 16.98 -12.42 -17.91
N GLY A 331 15.90 -13.20 -17.96
CA GLY A 331 15.76 -14.38 -17.10
C GLY A 331 15.25 -14.08 -15.69
N THR A 332 14.90 -12.82 -15.39
CA THR A 332 14.20 -12.48 -14.14
C THR A 332 12.90 -13.28 -14.06
N SER A 333 12.60 -13.87 -12.91
CA SER A 333 11.39 -14.68 -12.74
C SER A 333 10.66 -14.40 -11.43
N SER A 334 9.34 -14.47 -11.49
CA SER A 334 8.44 -14.38 -10.34
C SER A 334 7.54 -15.60 -10.37
N ARG A 335 7.46 -16.33 -9.25
CA ARG A 335 6.59 -17.52 -9.10
C ARG A 335 6.80 -18.59 -10.19
N GLY A 336 8.05 -18.75 -10.62
CA GLY A 336 8.42 -19.71 -11.66
C GLY A 336 8.15 -19.24 -13.10
N GLU A 337 7.57 -18.05 -13.28
CA GLU A 337 7.35 -17.44 -14.60
C GLU A 337 8.48 -16.48 -14.94
N THR A 338 9.05 -16.61 -16.14
CA THR A 338 10.03 -15.63 -16.63
C THR A 338 9.33 -14.35 -17.06
N LEU A 339 9.76 -13.25 -16.48
CA LEU A 339 9.30 -11.91 -16.82
C LEU A 339 10.13 -11.35 -17.97
N ARG A 340 9.45 -10.58 -18.82
CA ARG A 340 10.07 -9.93 -19.97
C ARG A 340 10.11 -8.42 -19.73
N SER A 341 11.06 -7.73 -20.36
CA SER A 341 11.20 -6.28 -20.23
C SER A 341 10.03 -5.49 -20.85
N ASP A 342 9.21 -6.13 -21.68
CA ASP A 342 8.00 -5.57 -22.30
C ASP A 342 6.72 -5.83 -21.47
N PHE A 343 6.84 -6.25 -20.20
CA PHE A 343 5.70 -6.60 -19.34
C PHE A 343 4.62 -5.51 -19.24
N ASP A 344 5.00 -4.25 -19.44
CA ASP A 344 4.12 -3.08 -19.33
C ASP A 344 3.67 -2.50 -20.68
N GLN A 345 4.03 -3.13 -21.81
CA GLN A 345 3.57 -2.65 -23.11
C GLN A 345 2.07 -2.88 -23.30
N LEU A 346 1.42 -1.95 -23.99
CA LEU A 346 0.01 -2.06 -24.37
C LEU A 346 -0.21 -3.35 -25.18
N GLY A 347 -1.26 -4.10 -24.84
CA GLY A 347 -1.57 -5.40 -25.42
C GLY A 347 -0.88 -6.56 -24.71
N VAL A 348 0.34 -6.38 -24.17
CA VAL A 348 1.03 -7.42 -23.40
C VAL A 348 0.33 -7.64 -22.07
N ARG A 349 -0.02 -6.57 -21.35
CA ARG A 349 -0.75 -6.65 -20.08
C ARG A 349 -2.14 -7.28 -20.24
N GLU A 350 -2.88 -6.84 -21.24
CA GLU A 350 -4.23 -7.33 -21.53
C GLU A 350 -4.19 -8.78 -22.00
N SER A 351 -3.17 -9.16 -22.78
CA SER A 351 -2.97 -10.56 -23.15
C SER A 351 -2.61 -11.41 -21.93
N LEU A 352 -1.74 -10.94 -21.03
CA LEU A 352 -1.42 -11.64 -19.78
C LEU A 352 -2.66 -11.79 -18.91
N TYR A 353 -3.52 -10.77 -18.84
CA TYR A 353 -4.79 -10.83 -18.13
C TYR A 353 -5.74 -11.84 -18.76
N ALA A 354 -5.92 -11.83 -20.09
CA ALA A 354 -6.81 -12.75 -20.79
C ALA A 354 -6.36 -14.21 -20.71
N HIS A 355 -5.05 -14.46 -20.59
CA HIS A 355 -4.49 -15.81 -20.48
C HIS A 355 -4.35 -16.29 -19.02
N ARG A 356 -4.45 -15.39 -18.03
CA ARG A 356 -4.39 -15.74 -16.61
C ARG A 356 -5.80 -15.89 -16.03
N ALA A 357 -5.98 -16.91 -15.20
CA ALA A 357 -7.13 -17.01 -14.30
C ALA A 357 -6.90 -16.28 -12.95
N SER A 358 -5.89 -15.41 -12.87
CA SER A 358 -5.48 -14.71 -11.65
C SER A 358 -5.22 -13.22 -11.93
N ASP A 359 -5.72 -12.36 -11.05
CA ASP A 359 -5.51 -10.91 -11.06
C ASP A 359 -4.09 -10.48 -10.61
N THR A 360 -3.18 -11.43 -10.34
CA THR A 360 -1.81 -11.14 -9.87
C THR A 360 -0.80 -10.99 -11.02
N TYR A 361 -0.09 -9.87 -11.04
CA TYR A 361 1.06 -9.64 -11.92
C TYR A 361 2.38 -9.99 -11.22
N GLY A 362 3.27 -10.68 -11.94
CA GLY A 362 4.64 -10.94 -11.45
C GLY A 362 5.50 -9.68 -11.35
N ALA A 363 5.15 -8.65 -12.13
CA ALA A 363 5.75 -7.32 -12.12
C ALA A 363 4.66 -6.26 -12.27
N SER A 364 4.75 -5.15 -11.51
CA SER A 364 3.75 -4.08 -11.57
C SER A 364 4.36 -2.70 -11.29
N LEU A 365 3.71 -1.67 -11.82
CA LEU A 365 4.00 -0.27 -11.49
C LEU A 365 2.79 0.39 -10.81
N SER A 366 3.03 1.22 -9.79
CA SER A 366 1.93 1.95 -9.15
C SER A 366 1.24 2.94 -10.09
N ALA A 367 1.98 3.54 -11.02
CA ALA A 367 1.44 4.52 -11.98
C ALA A 367 0.40 3.93 -12.95
N ASN A 368 0.38 2.61 -13.09
CA ASN A 368 -0.39 1.90 -14.12
C ASN A 368 -1.76 1.44 -13.66
N SER A 369 -2.07 1.64 -12.38
CA SER A 369 -3.34 1.32 -11.77
C SER A 369 -4.05 2.65 -11.50
N GLY A 370 -4.72 3.22 -12.51
CA GLY A 370 -5.30 4.58 -12.45
C GLY A 370 -6.26 4.87 -11.28
N ARG A 371 -6.69 3.86 -10.52
CA ARG A 371 -7.54 4.00 -9.32
C ARG A 371 -6.83 3.64 -8.00
N VAL A 372 -5.50 3.58 -8.02
CA VAL A 372 -4.67 3.24 -6.87
C VAL A 372 -3.44 4.15 -6.83
N ALA A 373 -3.10 4.67 -5.67
CA ALA A 373 -1.83 5.35 -5.44
C ALA A 373 -1.09 4.74 -4.25
N PHE A 374 0.20 4.51 -4.42
CA PHE A 374 1.10 4.10 -3.35
C PHE A 374 1.91 5.32 -2.89
N VAL A 375 1.72 5.71 -1.63
CA VAL A 375 2.38 6.87 -1.01
C VAL A 375 3.26 6.36 0.12
N PRO A 376 4.57 6.20 -0.12
CA PRO A 376 5.48 5.74 0.90
C PRO A 376 5.87 6.93 1.81
N ILE A 377 6.01 6.69 3.12
CA ILE A 377 6.22 7.72 4.13
C ILE A 377 7.67 7.67 4.61
N ASN A 378 8.59 8.17 3.79
CA ASN A 378 9.98 8.39 4.13
C ASN A 378 10.26 9.88 4.40
N ARG A 379 11.04 10.13 5.43
CA ARG A 379 11.47 11.47 5.86
C ARG A 379 12.94 11.72 5.54
N GLY A 380 13.60 10.81 4.85
CA GLY A 380 15.03 10.86 4.61
C GLY A 380 15.81 10.95 5.92
N LEU A 381 16.75 11.88 5.96
CA LEU A 381 17.57 12.14 7.15
C LEU A 381 16.78 12.74 8.32
N ASP A 382 15.65 13.41 8.06
CA ASP A 382 14.81 13.97 9.12
C ASP A 382 14.15 12.89 9.97
N PHE A 383 14.09 11.64 9.48
CA PHE A 383 13.63 10.48 10.25
C PHE A 383 14.41 10.28 11.57
N TYR A 384 15.70 10.64 11.56
CA TYR A 384 16.61 10.46 12.68
C TYR A 384 16.68 11.66 13.62
N LYS A 385 16.08 12.81 13.26
CA LYS A 385 16.22 14.07 14.00
C LYS A 385 15.01 14.33 14.90
N LEU A 386 15.27 14.82 16.11
CA LEU A 386 14.23 15.37 16.97
C LEU A 386 13.91 16.81 16.49
N PRO A 387 12.63 17.16 16.28
CA PRO A 387 12.27 18.51 15.87
C PRO A 387 12.49 19.48 17.03
N ALA A 388 12.80 20.73 16.70
CA ALA A 388 13.07 21.78 17.69
C ALA A 388 11.85 22.08 18.59
N ALA A 389 10.64 21.89 18.07
CA ALA A 389 9.40 22.10 18.81
C ALA A 389 8.34 21.06 18.41
N PRO A 390 7.45 20.66 19.33
CA PRO A 390 6.32 19.79 19.00
C PRO A 390 5.30 20.54 18.14
N GLU A 391 4.70 19.82 17.19
CA GLU A 391 3.55 20.34 16.43
C GLU A 391 2.31 20.48 17.33
N ALA A 392 1.57 21.57 17.14
CA ALA A 392 0.38 21.91 17.90
C ALA A 392 -0.76 22.40 16.98
N ASN A 393 -1.95 22.55 17.54
CA ASN A 393 -3.15 23.04 16.83
C ASN A 393 -3.46 22.24 15.54
N THR A 394 -3.30 20.92 15.61
CA THR A 394 -3.55 19.97 14.52
C THR A 394 -5.01 19.50 14.55
N ILE A 395 -5.58 19.17 13.39
CA ILE A 395 -6.93 18.58 13.28
C ILE A 395 -6.85 17.10 13.64
N SER A 396 -5.89 16.38 13.06
CA SER A 396 -5.60 15.02 13.49
C SER A 396 -4.92 15.06 14.86
N PRO A 397 -5.33 14.22 15.83
CA PRO A 397 -4.69 14.17 17.14
C PRO A 397 -3.34 13.45 17.12
N THR A 398 -2.96 12.83 15.99
CA THR A 398 -1.59 12.34 15.76
C THR A 398 -0.90 13.32 14.82
N PRO A 399 0.03 14.16 15.32
CA PRO A 399 0.77 15.09 14.46
C PRO A 399 1.65 14.37 13.44
N TRP A 400 1.98 15.06 12.36
CA TRP A 400 2.73 14.52 11.22
C TRP A 400 4.12 14.04 11.64
N ASP A 401 4.83 14.82 12.44
CA ASP A 401 6.17 14.47 12.90
C ASP A 401 6.14 13.23 13.81
N ARG A 402 5.16 13.11 14.71
CA ARG A 402 4.96 11.89 15.51
C ARG A 402 4.59 10.68 14.65
N TYR A 403 3.89 10.90 13.54
CA TYR A 403 3.49 9.83 12.63
C TYR A 403 4.63 9.33 11.74
N SER A 404 5.50 10.24 11.29
CA SER A 404 6.47 9.97 10.20
C SER A 404 7.93 9.91 10.65
N THR A 405 8.29 10.48 11.82
CA THR A 405 9.68 10.56 12.29
C THR A 405 9.98 9.51 13.36
N GLY A 406 10.91 8.58 13.08
CA GLY A 406 11.28 7.51 14.01
C GLY A 406 11.85 8.01 15.34
N ALA A 407 12.65 9.07 15.32
CA ALA A 407 13.23 9.65 16.55
C ALA A 407 12.17 10.11 17.56
N ILE A 408 11.01 10.59 17.10
CA ILE A 408 9.90 11.04 17.95
C ILE A 408 9.04 9.87 18.45
N GLN A 409 8.98 8.80 17.65
CA GLN A 409 8.25 7.58 18.01
C GLN A 409 8.92 6.82 19.17
N CYS A 410 10.23 7.03 19.39
CA CYS A 410 10.95 6.44 20.50
C CYS A 410 10.41 6.88 21.87
N ALA A 411 10.18 5.92 22.75
CA ALA A 411 9.73 6.14 24.13
C ALA A 411 10.84 6.72 25.03
N MET A 412 12.09 6.38 24.74
CA MET A 412 13.29 6.82 25.45
C MET A 412 14.19 7.66 24.56
N ARG A 413 14.98 8.54 25.19
CA ARG A 413 15.97 9.38 24.51
C ARG A 413 17.26 9.36 25.29
N VAL A 414 18.38 9.19 24.61
CA VAL A 414 19.71 9.39 25.17
C VAL A 414 20.35 10.50 24.35
N VAL A 415 20.60 11.61 25.02
CA VAL A 415 21.13 12.81 24.39
C VAL A 415 22.52 13.04 24.96
N VAL A 416 23.53 13.06 24.09
CA VAL A 416 24.86 13.55 24.45
C VAL A 416 24.77 15.07 24.57
N THR A 417 25.06 15.58 25.76
CA THR A 417 24.92 17.01 26.07
C THR A 417 26.27 17.71 26.25
N GLU A 418 27.34 16.97 26.54
CA GLU A 418 28.71 17.49 26.59
C GLU A 418 29.70 16.45 26.06
N VAL A 419 30.76 16.92 25.40
CA VAL A 419 31.90 16.12 24.92
C VAL A 419 33.22 16.63 25.50
N GLU A 420 34.31 15.90 25.30
CA GLU A 420 35.63 16.28 25.83
C GLU A 420 36.20 17.55 25.15
N SER A 421 36.10 17.64 23.81
CA SER A 421 36.46 18.83 23.02
C SER A 421 36.02 18.71 21.56
N VAL A 422 36.16 19.78 20.78
CA VAL A 422 35.89 19.78 19.32
C VAL A 422 36.67 18.71 18.52
N ASP A 423 37.87 18.34 18.98
CA ASP A 423 38.72 17.29 18.36
C ASP A 423 38.56 15.92 19.04
N ASP A 424 37.80 15.88 20.13
CA ASP A 424 37.51 14.68 20.90
C ASP A 424 36.03 14.59 21.27
N GLN A 425 35.26 14.03 20.34
CA GLN A 425 33.82 13.84 20.50
C GLN A 425 33.44 12.70 21.46
N ARG A 426 34.29 12.33 22.42
CA ARG A 426 33.92 11.38 23.49
C ARG A 426 32.90 12.04 24.40
N PRO A 427 31.71 11.44 24.61
CA PRO A 427 30.72 11.97 25.53
C PRO A 427 31.24 12.03 26.97
N THR A 428 31.11 13.19 27.61
CA THR A 428 31.41 13.40 29.04
C THR A 428 30.14 13.51 29.86
N ARG A 429 29.01 13.87 29.22
CA ARG A 429 27.69 13.97 29.85
C ARG A 429 26.57 13.44 28.94
N LEU A 430 25.63 12.70 29.54
CA LEU A 430 24.45 12.14 28.86
C LEU A 430 23.17 12.43 29.65
N ASP A 431 22.12 12.85 28.96
CA ASP A 431 20.76 12.92 29.50
C ASP A 431 19.94 11.73 28.99
N ILE A 432 19.49 10.87 29.92
CA ILE A 432 18.69 9.68 29.61
C ILE A 432 17.24 9.93 30.02
N HIS A 433 16.37 10.13 29.04
CA HIS A 433 14.94 10.30 29.20
C HIS A 433 14.23 8.95 29.07
N PHE A 434 13.36 8.62 30.03
CA PHE A 434 12.54 7.40 30.02
C PHE A 434 11.23 7.60 30.78
N LYS A 435 10.28 6.68 30.60
CA LYS A 435 9.01 6.72 31.34
C LYS A 435 9.16 6.11 32.73
N LYS A 436 8.65 6.78 33.76
CA LYS A 436 8.58 6.31 35.15
C LYS A 436 7.20 6.59 35.72
N GLY A 437 6.41 5.55 35.97
CA GLY A 437 5.02 5.71 36.43
C GLY A 437 4.12 6.45 35.42
N GLY A 438 4.44 6.37 34.13
CA GLY A 438 3.72 7.05 33.04
C GLY A 438 4.16 8.48 32.75
N THR A 439 5.03 9.08 33.57
CA THR A 439 5.60 10.41 33.33
C THR A 439 7.01 10.33 32.76
N ASP A 440 7.45 11.40 32.08
CA ASP A 440 8.83 11.52 31.62
C ASP A 440 9.75 11.80 32.82
N SER A 441 10.84 11.04 32.91
CA SER A 441 11.90 11.19 33.89
C SER A 441 13.24 11.30 33.18
N VAL A 442 14.20 11.99 33.80
CA VAL A 442 15.54 12.20 33.26
C VAL A 442 16.56 11.72 34.28
N PHE A 443 17.51 10.91 33.83
CA PHE A 443 18.70 10.55 34.60
C PHE A 443 19.93 11.09 33.87
N VAL A 444 20.76 11.85 34.58
CA VAL A 444 21.97 12.46 34.02
C VAL A 444 23.18 11.62 34.42
N LEU A 445 23.96 11.20 33.43
CA LEU A 445 25.28 10.59 33.64
C LEU A 445 26.35 11.63 33.36
N GLU A 446 27.30 11.78 34.27
CA GLU A 446 28.41 12.72 34.18
C GLU A 446 29.71 12.03 34.59
N ARG A 447 30.71 12.11 33.71
CA ARG A 447 32.03 11.50 33.93
C ARG A 447 32.70 12.12 35.16
N GLY A 448 33.26 11.27 36.02
CA GLY A 448 33.89 11.68 37.28
C GLY A 448 32.92 11.99 38.43
N VAL A 449 31.61 11.97 38.18
CA VAL A 449 30.58 12.21 39.22
C VAL A 449 29.82 10.92 39.54
N ASN A 450 29.05 10.42 38.58
CA ASN A 450 28.20 9.24 38.75
C ASN A 450 28.29 8.25 37.57
N TRP A 451 29.18 8.53 36.61
CA TRP A 451 29.41 7.68 35.45
C TRP A 451 30.83 7.07 35.49
N PRO A 452 31.04 6.00 36.30
CA PRO A 452 32.34 5.35 36.43
C PRO A 452 32.79 4.67 35.13
N TYR A 453 34.11 4.59 34.96
CA TYR A 453 34.73 3.81 33.89
C TYR A 453 34.49 2.31 34.08
N PRO A 454 34.57 1.48 33.03
CA PRO A 454 34.30 0.04 33.12
C PRO A 454 35.17 -0.70 34.16
N THR A 455 36.36 -0.17 34.47
CA THR A 455 37.31 -0.73 35.46
C THR A 455 37.03 -0.28 36.89
N GLU A 456 36.17 0.72 37.08
CA GLU A 456 35.80 1.26 38.38
C GLU A 456 34.53 0.57 38.91
N THR A 457 34.36 0.58 40.23
CA THR A 457 33.23 -0.08 40.89
C THR A 457 31.90 0.46 40.36
N GLY A 458 31.04 -0.43 39.86
CA GLY A 458 29.72 -0.09 39.30
C GLY A 458 29.74 0.31 37.82
N GLY A 459 30.91 0.50 37.19
CA GLY A 459 31.01 0.80 35.76
C GLY A 459 30.58 -0.34 34.85
N ASP A 460 30.65 -1.58 35.35
CA ASP A 460 30.17 -2.79 34.69
C ASP A 460 28.64 -2.92 34.65
N VAL A 461 27.91 -2.14 35.47
CA VAL A 461 26.44 -2.13 35.50
C VAL A 461 25.85 -1.04 34.61
N VAL A 462 26.60 0.03 34.33
CA VAL A 462 26.12 1.13 33.49
C VAL A 462 26.06 0.68 32.02
N PRO A 463 24.91 0.86 31.33
CA PRO A 463 24.72 0.40 29.96
C PRO A 463 25.42 1.27 28.91
N PHE A 464 25.96 2.41 29.31
CA PHE A 464 26.64 3.37 28.44
C PHE A 464 28.10 3.51 28.84
N GLN A 465 29.03 3.44 27.89
CA GLN A 465 30.45 3.67 28.13
C GLN A 465 31.10 4.43 26.97
N THR A 466 32.23 5.07 27.21
CA THR A 466 32.99 5.80 26.19
C THR A 466 34.07 4.91 25.61
N ARG A 467 34.23 4.88 24.29
CA ARG A 467 35.24 4.05 23.62
C ARG A 467 36.04 4.83 22.58
N HIS A 468 37.30 4.41 22.44
CA HIS A 468 38.13 4.69 21.27
C HIS A 468 38.20 3.42 20.42
N LEU A 469 37.78 3.51 19.17
CA LEU A 469 37.81 2.40 18.21
C LEU A 469 39.19 2.27 17.56
N GLU A 470 39.53 1.06 17.11
CA GLU A 470 40.81 0.81 16.43
C GLU A 470 40.99 1.63 15.14
N ASN A 471 39.89 2.01 14.50
CA ASN A 471 39.86 2.89 13.32
C ASN A 471 39.99 4.39 13.66
N GLY A 472 40.35 4.74 14.90
CA GLY A 472 40.56 6.11 15.37
C GLY A 472 39.28 6.86 15.75
N ARG A 473 38.09 6.31 15.46
CA ARG A 473 36.82 6.94 15.82
C ARG A 473 36.54 6.87 17.31
N LYS A 474 35.78 7.84 17.79
CA LYS A 474 35.42 8.00 19.21
C LYS A 474 33.92 7.97 19.35
N GLY A 475 33.41 7.35 20.41
CA GLY A 475 31.98 7.16 20.49
C GLY A 475 31.45 6.60 21.80
N LEU A 476 30.16 6.29 21.75
CA LEU A 476 29.37 5.75 22.85
C LEU A 476 29.12 4.26 22.60
N ASP A 477 29.62 3.42 23.51
CA ASP A 477 29.19 2.03 23.65
C ASP A 477 27.82 1.99 24.32
N PHE A 478 26.92 1.21 23.74
CA PHE A 478 25.61 0.89 24.29
C PHE A 478 25.48 -0.63 24.48
N PHE A 479 25.46 -1.04 25.75
CA PHE A 479 25.31 -2.40 26.24
C PHE A 479 23.83 -2.71 26.51
N ILE A 480 23.22 -3.46 25.59
CA ILE A 480 21.78 -3.77 25.65
C ILE A 480 21.46 -4.74 26.78
N ASP A 481 22.29 -5.76 26.98
CA ASP A 481 22.21 -6.75 28.06
C ASP A 481 22.14 -6.12 29.47
N ARG A 482 22.79 -4.97 29.66
CA ARG A 482 22.76 -4.21 30.92
C ARG A 482 21.57 -3.28 31.03
N PHE A 483 21.04 -2.82 29.90
CA PHE A 483 20.09 -1.72 29.84
C PHE A 483 18.76 -2.02 30.54
N ALA A 484 18.21 -3.22 30.32
CA ALA A 484 16.96 -3.66 30.95
C ALA A 484 17.03 -3.62 32.48
N ASN A 485 18.08 -4.23 33.05
CA ASN A 485 18.29 -4.27 34.50
C ASN A 485 18.59 -2.89 35.07
N TRP A 486 19.35 -2.07 34.34
CA TRP A 486 19.66 -0.70 34.74
C TRP A 486 18.39 0.17 34.81
N LEU A 487 17.51 0.11 33.80
CA LEU A 487 16.23 0.82 33.79
C LEU A 487 15.35 0.42 34.99
N ALA A 488 15.26 -0.88 35.28
CA ALA A 488 14.54 -1.39 36.43
C ALA A 488 15.10 -0.83 37.75
N ALA A 489 16.43 -0.76 37.89
CA ALA A 489 17.09 -0.18 39.07
C ALA A 489 16.81 1.33 39.24
N GLN A 490 16.59 2.08 38.15
CA GLN A 490 16.16 3.49 38.21
C GLN A 490 14.66 3.66 38.52
N GLY A 491 13.92 2.55 38.62
CA GLY A 491 12.47 2.54 38.82
C GLY A 491 11.70 2.97 37.57
N ALA A 492 12.22 2.67 36.37
CA ALA A 492 11.54 2.92 35.11
C ALA A 492 10.24 2.10 35.00
N SER A 493 9.31 2.58 34.19
CA SER A 493 8.15 1.79 33.74
C SER A 493 8.60 0.52 33.02
N PRO A 494 7.74 -0.51 32.95
CA PRO A 494 8.05 -1.77 32.28
C PRO A 494 8.57 -1.58 30.85
N LEU A 495 9.34 -2.55 30.36
CA LEU A 495 9.93 -2.52 29.01
C LEU A 495 8.87 -2.56 27.91
N GLU A 496 7.62 -2.91 28.20
CA GLU A 496 6.49 -2.75 27.26
C GLU A 496 6.22 -1.30 26.87
N VAL A 497 6.59 -0.35 27.75
CA VAL A 497 6.51 1.09 27.52
C VAL A 497 7.88 1.64 27.09
N ASN A 498 8.94 1.21 27.77
CA ASN A 498 10.31 1.63 27.49
C ASN A 498 11.00 0.65 26.53
N ASN A 499 10.44 0.49 25.32
CA ASN A 499 10.90 -0.45 24.29
C ASN A 499 11.62 0.20 23.09
N SER A 500 11.81 1.50 23.08
CA SER A 500 12.43 2.19 21.95
C SER A 500 13.28 3.36 22.41
N VAL A 501 14.44 3.53 21.79
CA VAL A 501 15.43 4.55 22.18
C VAL A 501 15.94 5.29 20.96
N VAL A 502 15.99 6.63 21.08
CA VAL A 502 16.78 7.47 20.17
C VAL A 502 18.09 7.84 20.82
N LEU A 503 19.21 7.61 20.14
CA LEU A 503 20.54 8.07 20.53
C LEU A 503 20.94 9.24 19.65
N THR A 504 21.13 10.42 20.23
CA THR A 504 21.43 11.64 19.48
C THR A 504 22.36 12.59 20.22
N LEU A 505 22.77 13.65 19.53
CA LEU A 505 23.69 14.69 19.98
C LEU A 505 22.93 16.02 20.01
N ASP A 506 23.15 16.86 21.03
CA ASP A 506 22.54 18.19 21.11
C ASP A 506 23.60 19.30 21.06
N PRO A 507 23.92 19.81 19.85
CA PRO A 507 24.92 20.87 19.68
C PRO A 507 24.50 22.22 20.28
N THR A 508 23.25 22.38 20.74
CA THR A 508 22.81 23.62 21.40
C THR A 508 23.25 23.69 22.86
N ARG A 509 23.64 22.55 23.46
CA ARG A 509 24.08 22.43 24.86
C ARG A 509 25.57 22.63 25.03
N ASP A 510 26.35 22.16 24.06
CA ASP A 510 27.80 22.25 24.04
C ASP A 510 28.26 22.58 22.61
N PRO A 511 28.89 23.76 22.39
CA PRO A 511 29.36 24.17 21.07
C PRO A 511 30.48 23.28 20.51
N ASP A 512 31.12 22.45 21.33
CA ASP A 512 32.15 21.52 20.88
C ASP A 512 31.55 20.27 20.20
N ILE A 513 30.25 20.02 20.34
CA ILE A 513 29.55 18.91 19.67
C ILE A 513 29.41 19.21 18.17
N LYS A 514 29.93 18.30 17.34
CA LYS A 514 29.77 18.31 15.88
C LYS A 514 28.47 17.62 15.48
N GLU A 515 27.65 18.28 14.67
CA GLU A 515 26.49 17.64 14.05
C GLU A 515 26.97 16.59 13.02
N PRO A 516 26.44 15.36 13.03
CA PRO A 516 26.82 14.34 12.07
C PRO A 516 26.47 14.73 10.63
N GLU A 517 27.45 14.69 9.75
CA GLU A 517 27.32 14.85 8.31
C GLU A 517 27.16 13.49 7.59
N PHE A 518 26.68 13.52 6.35
CA PHE A 518 26.53 12.32 5.52
C PHE A 518 27.15 12.52 4.15
N PRO A 519 28.19 11.75 3.78
CA PRO A 519 28.83 10.65 4.54
C PRO A 519 29.55 11.11 5.81
N THR A 520 29.55 10.26 6.84
CA THR A 520 30.09 10.58 8.18
C THR A 520 31.62 10.71 8.19
N VAL A 521 32.15 11.81 8.74
CA VAL A 521 33.59 12.11 8.81
C VAL A 521 34.26 11.50 10.04
N GLU A 522 35.58 11.34 10.03
CA GLU A 522 36.32 10.60 11.08
C GLU A 522 36.26 11.23 12.47
N THR A 523 36.10 12.55 12.55
CA THR A 523 36.08 13.26 13.82
C THR A 523 34.74 13.22 14.54
N GLU A 524 33.69 12.68 13.92
CA GLU A 524 32.34 12.63 14.50
C GLU A 524 32.16 11.49 15.50
N ALA A 525 31.28 11.72 16.47
CA ALA A 525 30.85 10.69 17.40
C ALA A 525 30.13 9.54 16.70
N VAL A 526 30.37 8.32 17.16
CA VAL A 526 29.71 7.10 16.68
C VAL A 526 29.04 6.34 17.81
N VAL A 527 28.10 5.47 17.46
CA VAL A 527 27.47 4.53 18.40
C VAL A 527 27.98 3.13 18.13
N VAL A 528 28.24 2.39 19.19
CA VAL A 528 28.72 1.02 19.15
C VAL A 528 27.77 0.14 19.96
N LEU A 529 27.14 -0.84 19.33
CA LEU A 529 26.28 -1.81 20.01
C LEU A 529 27.08 -3.02 20.49
N GLN A 530 26.87 -3.37 21.75
CA GLN A 530 27.46 -4.52 22.43
C GLN A 530 26.41 -5.23 23.28
N GLY A 531 26.67 -6.51 23.57
CA GLY A 531 25.79 -7.30 24.44
C GLY A 531 24.36 -7.38 23.88
N CYS A 532 24.23 -7.54 22.56
CA CYS A 532 22.96 -7.46 21.83
C CYS A 532 22.47 -8.81 21.29
N SER A 533 22.97 -9.92 21.84
CA SER A 533 22.57 -11.26 21.40
C SER A 533 21.15 -11.64 21.81
N ASP A 534 20.65 -11.10 22.92
CA ASP A 534 19.38 -11.48 23.54
C ASP A 534 18.47 -10.27 23.77
N PHE A 535 17.31 -10.25 23.10
CA PHE A 535 16.26 -9.24 23.28
C PHE A 535 15.00 -9.80 23.94
N THR A 536 15.05 -11.00 24.53
CA THR A 536 13.86 -11.67 25.09
C THR A 536 13.21 -10.92 26.25
N ALA A 537 13.91 -9.98 26.89
CA ALA A 537 13.35 -9.06 27.87
C ALA A 537 12.36 -8.02 27.27
N PHE A 538 12.46 -7.76 25.96
CA PHE A 538 11.63 -6.80 25.25
C PHE A 538 10.45 -7.49 24.54
N ASN A 539 9.46 -7.91 25.31
CA ASN A 539 8.32 -8.73 24.85
C ASN A 539 7.45 -8.05 23.76
N ARG A 540 7.52 -6.72 23.64
CA ARG A 540 6.85 -5.90 22.60
C ARG A 540 7.80 -5.42 21.50
N GLY A 541 8.97 -6.05 21.41
CA GLY A 541 10.05 -5.67 20.51
C GLY A 541 10.94 -4.56 21.04
N PHE A 542 12.00 -4.24 20.29
CA PHE A 542 12.92 -3.15 20.58
C PHE A 542 13.19 -2.29 19.34
N SER A 543 13.36 -0.98 19.50
CA SER A 543 13.77 -0.11 18.39
C SER A 543 14.90 0.83 18.80
N LEU A 544 15.90 0.96 17.93
CA LEU A 544 16.95 1.95 18.05
C LEU A 544 16.92 2.89 16.84
N VAL A 545 16.88 4.19 17.11
CA VAL A 545 17.04 5.25 16.11
C VAL A 545 18.27 6.07 16.48
N THR A 546 19.15 6.36 15.52
CA THR A 546 20.26 7.28 15.75
C THR A 546 20.60 8.05 14.49
N ASN A 547 21.02 9.30 14.64
CA ASN A 547 21.60 10.10 13.55
C ASN A 547 23.12 9.92 13.45
N MET A 548 23.74 9.07 14.27
CA MET A 548 25.17 8.77 14.20
C MET A 548 25.41 7.48 13.41
N ARG A 549 26.65 7.26 12.97
CA ARG A 549 27.08 5.97 12.42
C ARG A 549 27.01 4.90 13.52
N LEU A 550 26.49 3.73 13.16
CA LEU A 550 26.31 2.60 14.06
C LEU A 550 27.27 1.45 13.74
N TYR A 551 27.93 0.92 14.77
CA TYR A 551 28.78 -0.27 14.69
C TYR A 551 28.15 -1.44 15.44
N PHE A 552 28.11 -2.61 14.81
CA PHE A 552 27.76 -3.89 15.45
C PHE A 552 29.04 -4.65 15.78
N ILE A 553 29.31 -4.90 17.06
CA ILE A 553 30.52 -5.67 17.47
C ILE A 553 30.20 -7.15 17.68
N ASP A 554 29.03 -7.46 18.21
CA ASP A 554 28.63 -8.81 18.61
C ASP A 554 27.45 -9.32 17.77
N ASP A 555 27.10 -10.58 17.97
CA ASP A 555 25.89 -11.18 17.39
C ASP A 555 24.65 -10.43 17.87
N PHE A 556 23.68 -10.26 16.96
CA PHE A 556 22.51 -9.42 17.18
C PHE A 556 21.22 -10.24 17.13
N ASN A 557 20.46 -10.26 18.24
CA ASN A 557 19.15 -10.90 18.36
C ASN A 557 19.09 -12.37 17.89
N ILE A 558 19.99 -13.20 18.41
CA ILE A 558 20.13 -14.61 18.04
C ILE A 558 19.42 -15.59 18.99
N VAL A 559 18.81 -15.09 20.06
CA VAL A 559 18.07 -15.92 21.04
C VAL A 559 16.58 -15.96 20.67
N PRO A 560 16.04 -17.12 20.24
CA PRO A 560 14.63 -17.24 19.92
C PRO A 560 13.78 -17.33 21.20
N THR A 561 12.51 -16.98 21.09
CA THR A 561 11.48 -17.13 22.12
C THR A 561 10.20 -17.71 21.54
N ALA A 562 9.24 -18.01 22.41
CA ALA A 562 7.92 -18.47 21.97
C ALA A 562 7.16 -17.30 21.30
N PRO A 563 6.49 -17.52 20.16
CA PRO A 563 5.56 -16.54 19.61
C PRO A 563 4.53 -16.10 20.66
N PRO A 564 4.21 -14.80 20.76
CA PRO A 564 3.15 -14.33 21.65
C PRO A 564 1.83 -15.05 21.36
N ALA A 565 1.07 -15.35 22.42
CA ALA A 565 -0.25 -15.97 22.26
C ALA A 565 -1.14 -15.09 21.35
N GLY A 566 -1.81 -15.69 20.36
CA GLY A 566 -2.66 -14.98 19.42
C GLY A 566 -1.92 -14.25 18.28
N ALA A 567 -0.60 -14.45 18.12
CA ALA A 567 0.17 -13.89 17.01
C ALA A 567 -0.27 -14.39 15.62
N GLY A 568 -1.10 -15.43 15.52
CA GLY A 568 -1.54 -15.95 14.21
C GLY A 568 -0.44 -16.57 13.35
N LEU A 569 0.69 -16.93 13.97
CA LEU A 569 1.81 -17.63 13.33
C LEU A 569 1.63 -19.15 13.41
N PRO A 570 2.11 -19.92 12.42
CA PRO A 570 2.07 -21.39 12.45
C PRO A 570 2.78 -21.97 13.69
N ALA A 571 2.28 -23.10 14.20
CA ALA A 571 2.91 -23.79 15.32
C ALA A 571 4.34 -24.24 14.96
N GLY A 572 5.29 -24.07 15.89
CA GLY A 572 6.70 -24.41 15.67
C GLY A 572 7.51 -23.34 14.92
N THR A 573 6.90 -22.19 14.58
CA THR A 573 7.64 -21.04 14.02
C THR A 573 8.70 -20.56 15.01
N VAL A 574 9.95 -20.49 14.57
CA VAL A 574 11.02 -19.82 15.32
C VAL A 574 10.71 -18.33 15.34
N PHE A 575 10.64 -17.75 16.53
CA PHE A 575 10.29 -16.35 16.71
C PHE A 575 11.39 -15.64 17.47
N TYR A 576 11.88 -14.54 16.92
CA TYR A 576 12.79 -13.64 17.59
C TYR A 576 11.99 -12.39 18.01
N PRO A 577 12.27 -11.80 19.18
CA PRO A 577 11.67 -10.51 19.54
C PRO A 577 11.86 -9.52 18.38
N PRO A 578 10.82 -8.76 17.97
CA PRO A 578 10.92 -7.93 16.79
C PRO A 578 11.81 -6.72 17.07
N VAL A 579 12.85 -6.52 16.26
CA VAL A 579 13.81 -5.42 16.44
C VAL A 579 13.94 -4.58 15.18
N SER A 580 13.94 -3.26 15.32
CA SER A 580 14.28 -2.33 14.23
C SER A 580 15.46 -1.44 14.58
N ILE A 581 16.39 -1.31 13.63
CA ILE A 581 17.56 -0.45 13.75
C ILE A 581 17.58 0.55 12.60
N PHE A 582 17.46 1.82 12.95
CA PHE A 582 17.52 2.95 12.04
C PHE A 582 18.78 3.76 12.32
N ALA A 583 19.73 3.71 11.39
CA ALA A 583 20.93 4.53 11.37
C ALA A 583 21.25 4.91 9.92
N PRO A 584 21.79 6.11 9.65
CA PRO A 584 22.23 6.53 8.33
C PRO A 584 23.32 5.62 7.74
N GLU A 585 24.23 5.15 8.59
CA GLU A 585 25.30 4.23 8.22
C GLU A 585 25.43 3.11 9.26
N LYS A 586 25.53 1.87 8.79
CA LYS A 586 25.73 0.67 9.60
C LYS A 586 27.05 0.01 9.22
N ARG A 587 27.83 -0.40 10.22
CA ARG A 587 29.13 -1.07 10.04
C ARG A 587 29.19 -2.34 10.87
N TYR A 588 29.79 -3.38 10.31
CA TYR A 588 29.90 -4.69 10.95
C TYR A 588 31.35 -4.93 11.40
N GLY A 589 31.51 -5.14 12.70
CA GLY A 589 32.79 -5.20 13.38
C GLY A 589 33.44 -3.83 13.57
N THR A 590 34.43 -3.79 14.46
CA THR A 590 35.25 -2.61 14.74
C THR A 590 36.75 -2.86 14.56
N THR A 591 37.12 -4.12 14.34
CA THR A 591 38.52 -4.53 14.16
C THR A 591 38.93 -4.49 12.70
N LEU A 592 40.24 -4.57 12.45
CA LEU A 592 40.81 -4.63 11.09
C LEU A 592 40.39 -5.87 10.27
N LYS A 593 39.63 -6.80 10.84
CA LYS A 593 39.23 -8.06 10.17
C LYS A 593 37.78 -8.00 9.73
N THR A 594 37.54 -8.22 8.45
CA THR A 594 36.20 -8.40 7.87
C THR A 594 35.57 -9.69 8.40
N ARG A 595 34.49 -9.54 9.18
CA ARG A 595 33.70 -10.66 9.72
C ARG A 595 32.64 -11.11 8.71
N PRO A 596 32.30 -12.41 8.65
CA PRO A 596 31.10 -12.86 7.98
C PRO A 596 29.85 -12.22 8.58
N VAL A 597 28.84 -11.97 7.75
CA VAL A 597 27.57 -11.40 8.18
C VAL A 597 26.45 -12.30 7.69
N GLU A 598 25.69 -12.83 8.66
CA GLU A 598 24.45 -13.57 8.42
C GLU A 598 23.29 -12.68 8.82
N LEU A 599 22.36 -12.44 7.90
CA LEU A 599 21.24 -11.53 8.10
C LEU A 599 19.92 -12.26 7.95
N SER A 600 19.02 -12.13 8.93
CA SER A 600 17.64 -12.62 8.81
C SER A 600 16.65 -11.48 9.07
N GLY A 601 15.56 -11.43 8.31
CA GLY A 601 14.49 -10.44 8.47
C GLY A 601 14.29 -9.55 7.25
N GLN A 602 14.42 -8.22 7.43
CA GLN A 602 14.07 -7.23 6.40
C GLN A 602 15.16 -6.17 6.23
N VAL A 603 15.31 -5.68 5.00
CA VAL A 603 16.24 -4.60 4.65
C VAL A 603 15.53 -3.51 3.89
N GLY A 604 15.81 -2.26 4.24
CA GLY A 604 15.36 -1.13 3.47
C GLY A 604 16.25 0.08 3.66
N THR A 605 15.91 1.14 2.96
CA THR A 605 16.67 2.40 2.97
C THR A 605 15.74 3.59 3.14
N LEU A 606 16.26 4.62 3.80
CA LEU A 606 15.66 5.95 3.88
C LEU A 606 16.30 6.92 2.88
N ALA A 607 17.23 6.46 2.04
CA ALA A 607 17.84 7.29 1.02
C ALA A 607 16.78 7.89 0.07
N GLU A 608 17.01 9.14 -0.33
CA GLU A 608 16.15 9.88 -1.24
C GLU A 608 16.88 10.17 -2.57
N GLY A 609 16.11 10.34 -3.64
CA GLY A 609 16.62 10.59 -4.99
C GLY A 609 16.80 9.33 -5.84
N ASP A 610 17.23 9.47 -7.09
CA ASP A 610 17.38 8.37 -8.06
C ASP A 610 18.75 8.32 -8.75
N TYR A 611 19.71 9.10 -8.24
CA TYR A 611 21.01 9.31 -8.89
C TYR A 611 22.01 8.19 -8.61
N LEU A 612 21.89 7.51 -7.47
CA LEU A 612 22.69 6.35 -7.10
C LEU A 612 21.78 5.17 -6.77
N ALA A 613 22.15 3.99 -7.26
CA ALA A 613 21.46 2.76 -6.90
C ALA A 613 21.76 2.41 -5.44
N PHE A 614 20.70 2.18 -4.67
CA PHE A 614 20.80 1.48 -3.41
C PHE A 614 21.02 -0.02 -3.67
N HIS A 615 22.05 -0.58 -3.06
CA HIS A 615 22.36 -2.01 -3.08
C HIS A 615 22.13 -2.60 -1.67
N PRO A 616 21.01 -3.32 -1.42
CA PRO A 616 20.59 -3.71 -0.07
C PRO A 616 21.60 -4.56 0.72
N LEU A 617 22.42 -5.34 0.02
CA LEU A 617 23.34 -6.31 0.60
C LEU A 617 24.82 -5.94 0.44
N ASP A 618 25.11 -4.69 0.09
CA ASP A 618 26.48 -4.18 0.06
C ASP A 618 26.88 -3.66 1.44
N LEU A 619 27.19 -4.64 2.31
CA LEU A 619 27.56 -4.39 3.69
C LEU A 619 29.01 -3.91 3.77
N ARG A 620 29.28 -3.02 4.73
CA ARG A 620 30.63 -2.50 4.96
C ARG A 620 31.14 -2.87 6.35
N ALA A 621 32.42 -3.25 6.40
CA ALA A 621 33.11 -3.54 7.64
C ALA A 621 33.48 -2.24 8.39
N GLY A 622 33.94 -2.39 9.64
CA GLY A 622 34.40 -1.27 10.45
C GLY A 622 35.60 -0.50 9.89
N THR A 623 36.36 -1.13 8.98
CA THR A 623 37.54 -0.59 8.27
C THR A 623 37.22 0.18 7.01
N TYR A 624 35.94 0.44 6.73
CA TYR A 624 35.44 1.02 5.48
C TYR A 624 35.48 0.10 4.25
N GLU A 625 36.12 -1.06 4.35
CA GLU A 625 36.13 -2.06 3.28
C GLU A 625 34.74 -2.70 3.12
N THR A 626 34.40 -3.04 1.88
CA THR A 626 33.20 -3.84 1.58
C THR A 626 33.39 -5.25 2.15
N VAL A 627 32.36 -5.79 2.78
CA VAL A 627 32.36 -7.19 3.22
C VAL A 627 32.38 -8.07 1.96
N ASP A 628 33.30 -9.03 1.92
CA ASP A 628 33.38 -9.98 0.80
C ASP A 628 32.04 -10.69 0.62
N ASN A 629 31.53 -10.69 -0.61
CA ASN A 629 30.23 -11.23 -0.98
C ASN A 629 30.09 -12.72 -0.65
N ALA A 630 31.20 -13.47 -0.69
CA ALA A 630 31.22 -14.88 -0.27
C ALA A 630 30.96 -15.07 1.24
N ARG A 631 31.08 -14.00 2.02
CA ARG A 631 30.90 -13.98 3.49
C ARG A 631 29.59 -13.30 3.91
N ILE A 632 28.72 -13.00 2.96
CA ILE A 632 27.37 -12.47 3.21
C ILE A 632 26.38 -13.62 2.95
N SER A 633 25.55 -13.92 3.94
CA SER A 633 24.36 -14.76 3.77
C SER A 633 23.14 -14.00 4.26
N ALA A 634 22.01 -14.15 3.58
CA ALA A 634 20.77 -13.52 4.04
C ALA A 634 19.54 -14.39 3.79
N GLU A 635 18.67 -14.45 4.78
CA GLU A 635 17.34 -15.04 4.72
C GLU A 635 16.30 -13.94 5.00
N LEU A 636 15.81 -13.33 3.92
CA LEU A 636 14.89 -12.21 4.01
C LEU A 636 13.46 -12.67 3.84
N HIS A 637 12.57 -12.26 4.74
CA HIS A 637 11.17 -12.68 4.73
C HIS A 637 10.22 -11.51 5.02
N GLN A 638 9.03 -11.58 4.42
CA GLN A 638 7.95 -10.65 4.74
C GLN A 638 7.40 -10.86 6.17
N MET A 639 6.88 -9.80 6.78
CA MET A 639 6.15 -9.92 8.05
C MET A 639 4.79 -10.57 7.79
N ARG A 640 4.41 -11.50 8.67
CA ARG A 640 3.19 -12.32 8.58
C ARG A 640 2.21 -12.02 9.71
N SER A 641 2.67 -11.38 10.77
CA SER A 641 1.88 -11.01 11.93
C SER A 641 2.20 -9.60 12.43
N PRO A 642 1.20 -8.84 12.94
CA PRO A 642 1.46 -7.63 13.72
C PRO A 642 2.33 -7.88 14.98
N ALA A 643 2.44 -9.13 15.46
CA ALA A 643 3.35 -9.48 16.55
C ALA A 643 4.84 -9.42 16.16
N GLU A 644 5.15 -9.45 14.86
CA GLU A 644 6.50 -9.29 14.32
C GLU A 644 6.84 -7.79 14.11
N LEU A 645 5.93 -6.87 14.45
CA LEU A 645 6.18 -5.43 14.30
C LEU A 645 7.02 -4.88 15.44
N PRO A 646 8.15 -4.21 15.14
CA PRO A 646 8.90 -3.49 16.13
C PRO A 646 8.19 -2.17 16.54
N PRO A 647 8.55 -1.57 17.68
CA PRO A 647 7.91 -0.34 18.18
C PRO A 647 7.95 0.85 17.19
N VAL A 648 9.07 1.02 16.49
CA VAL A 648 9.27 2.03 15.44
C VAL A 648 9.29 1.32 14.09
N THR A 649 8.41 1.75 13.18
CA THR A 649 8.27 1.19 11.82
C THR A 649 8.07 2.30 10.80
N LEU A 650 8.60 2.06 9.60
CA LEU A 650 8.25 2.88 8.44
C LEU A 650 6.83 2.57 8.00
N ARG A 651 6.11 3.60 7.61
CA ARG A 651 4.70 3.48 7.20
C ARG A 651 4.58 3.75 5.71
N ASN A 652 3.56 3.14 5.11
CA ASN A 652 3.18 3.35 3.73
C ASN A 652 1.67 3.47 3.66
N TRP A 653 1.18 4.22 2.67
CA TRP A 653 -0.23 4.32 2.36
C TRP A 653 -0.53 3.71 0.99
N LEU A 654 -1.60 2.94 0.93
CA LEU A 654 -2.21 2.48 -0.32
C LEU A 654 -3.58 3.11 -0.39
N VAL A 655 -3.73 4.02 -1.34
CA VAL A 655 -4.91 4.86 -1.54
C VAL A 655 -5.67 4.27 -2.70
N MET A 656 -6.97 4.03 -2.54
CA MET A 656 -7.77 3.46 -3.62
C MET A 656 -9.23 3.90 -3.53
N VAL A 657 -9.93 3.83 -4.66
CA VAL A 657 -11.36 4.07 -4.73
C VAL A 657 -12.07 2.88 -5.36
N GLU A 658 -13.08 2.36 -4.69
CA GLU A 658 -13.88 1.21 -5.10
C GLU A 658 -15.32 1.62 -5.35
N GLU A 659 -15.94 1.08 -6.40
CA GLU A 659 -17.38 1.23 -6.66
C GLU A 659 -18.18 0.22 -5.84
N ILE A 660 -19.10 0.71 -5.01
CA ILE A 660 -20.06 -0.11 -4.30
C ILE A 660 -21.25 -0.34 -5.22
N HIS A 661 -21.39 -1.57 -5.67
CA HIS A 661 -22.60 -1.99 -6.36
C HIS A 661 -23.69 -2.18 -5.30
N PRO A 662 -24.89 -1.60 -5.42
CA PRO A 662 -25.98 -1.89 -4.49
C PRO A 662 -26.57 -3.28 -4.76
N ILE A 663 -27.08 -3.94 -3.71
CA ILE A 663 -27.88 -5.16 -3.88
C ILE A 663 -29.15 -4.75 -4.61
N HIS A 664 -29.31 -5.19 -5.85
CA HIS A 664 -30.53 -4.95 -6.61
C HIS A 664 -31.65 -5.75 -5.95
N GLY A 665 -32.43 -5.10 -5.07
CA GLY A 665 -33.78 -5.55 -4.77
C GLY A 665 -34.56 -5.59 -6.08
N GLY A 666 -35.20 -6.73 -6.38
CA GLY A 666 -35.97 -6.89 -7.60
C GLY A 666 -36.93 -5.72 -7.82
N ASN A 667 -36.98 -5.26 -9.07
CA ASN A 667 -37.80 -4.16 -9.60
C ASN A 667 -37.46 -2.75 -9.08
N GLN A 668 -36.69 -1.99 -9.87
CA GLN A 668 -37.17 -0.71 -10.42
C GLN A 668 -36.30 0.01 -11.48
N ASP A 669 -35.25 -0.60 -12.04
CA ASP A 669 -34.56 -0.01 -13.20
C ASP A 669 -34.96 -0.71 -14.51
N GLY A 670 -35.99 -0.18 -15.16
CA GLY A 670 -36.37 -0.56 -16.52
C GLY A 670 -35.26 -0.20 -17.50
N GLY A 671 -34.56 -1.20 -18.04
CA GLY A 671 -33.59 -0.97 -19.12
C GLY A 671 -32.68 -2.14 -19.53
N GLY A 672 -32.78 -3.32 -18.91
CA GLY A 672 -32.03 -4.51 -19.33
C GLY A 672 -32.77 -5.29 -20.43
N PHE A 673 -32.37 -5.12 -21.68
CA PHE A 673 -32.80 -5.99 -22.78
C PHE A 673 -32.20 -7.39 -22.57
N ALA A 674 -33.06 -8.39 -22.36
CA ALA A 674 -32.71 -9.77 -22.63
C ALA A 674 -32.37 -9.93 -24.13
N PRO A 675 -31.34 -10.71 -24.50
CA PRO A 675 -31.08 -10.99 -25.90
C PRO A 675 -32.30 -11.70 -26.53
N PRO A 676 -32.71 -11.33 -27.76
CA PRO A 676 -33.87 -11.94 -28.39
C PRO A 676 -33.64 -13.44 -28.63
N PRO A 677 -34.69 -14.27 -28.50
CA PRO A 677 -34.59 -15.69 -28.80
C PRO A 677 -34.27 -15.88 -30.29
N ASP A 678 -33.22 -16.65 -30.53
CA ASP A 678 -32.76 -17.07 -31.84
C ASP A 678 -33.91 -17.79 -32.58
N THR A 679 -34.36 -17.20 -33.68
CA THR A 679 -35.40 -17.75 -34.56
C THR A 679 -34.76 -18.08 -35.91
N GLY A 680 -33.83 -19.03 -35.88
CA GLY A 680 -33.33 -19.74 -37.06
C GLY A 680 -34.21 -20.93 -37.41
N GLY A 681 -34.97 -20.82 -38.51
CA GLY A 681 -35.89 -21.84 -38.99
C GLY A 681 -35.26 -22.99 -39.78
N GLY A 682 -35.96 -24.13 -39.76
CA GLY A 682 -36.28 -24.92 -40.94
C GLY A 682 -35.26 -25.96 -41.43
N GLY A 683 -35.48 -27.23 -41.07
CA GLY A 683 -34.83 -28.37 -41.72
C GLY A 683 -35.42 -29.71 -41.26
N THR A 684 -36.26 -30.30 -42.11
CA THR A 684 -37.03 -31.54 -41.93
C THR A 684 -36.19 -32.82 -41.88
N THR A 685 -36.49 -33.77 -40.98
CA THR A 685 -37.06 -35.13 -41.23
C THR A 685 -36.74 -36.16 -40.12
N SER A 686 -37.80 -36.67 -39.47
CA SER A 686 -38.08 -38.05 -39.01
C SER A 686 -37.18 -38.85 -38.03
N PRO A 687 -37.76 -39.86 -37.32
CA PRO A 687 -37.52 -40.10 -35.89
C PRO A 687 -36.82 -41.42 -35.56
N GLY A 688 -36.35 -41.56 -34.31
CA GLY A 688 -35.92 -42.83 -33.74
C GLY A 688 -35.65 -42.75 -32.24
N ASP A 689 -36.61 -43.26 -31.47
CA ASP A 689 -36.55 -43.93 -30.17
C ASP A 689 -35.34 -43.80 -29.23
N GLY A 690 -35.64 -43.70 -27.92
CA GLY A 690 -34.84 -44.40 -26.91
C GLY A 690 -34.63 -43.71 -25.57
N THR A 691 -35.65 -43.72 -24.72
CA THR A 691 -35.59 -44.12 -23.29
C THR A 691 -34.49 -43.61 -22.35
N GLY A 692 -34.94 -42.95 -21.26
CA GLY A 692 -34.47 -43.13 -19.87
C GLY A 692 -33.23 -42.30 -19.48
N GLY A 693 -33.29 -41.31 -18.58
CA GLY A 693 -34.05 -41.24 -17.33
C GLY A 693 -33.10 -41.51 -16.16
N GLY A 694 -32.27 -40.51 -15.82
CA GLY A 694 -31.35 -40.55 -14.69
C GLY A 694 -32.08 -40.31 -13.36
N THR A 695 -31.84 -41.20 -12.40
CA THR A 695 -32.30 -41.10 -11.01
C THR A 695 -31.31 -40.31 -10.16
N ALA A 696 -31.89 -39.40 -9.37
CA ALA A 696 -31.28 -38.80 -8.19
C ALA A 696 -31.05 -39.86 -7.10
N GLY A 697 -30.06 -39.64 -6.23
CA GLY A 697 -29.75 -40.50 -5.09
C GLY A 697 -29.13 -39.71 -3.94
N ASP A 698 -30.01 -39.34 -3.01
CA ASP A 698 -29.76 -38.82 -1.66
C ASP A 698 -29.48 -39.97 -0.67
N GLY A 699 -28.84 -39.66 0.45
CA GLY A 699 -29.13 -40.30 1.74
C GLY A 699 -28.41 -41.61 2.14
N THR A 700 -27.43 -41.46 3.04
CA THR A 700 -27.24 -42.23 4.30
C THR A 700 -27.28 -43.77 4.30
N THR A 701 -26.20 -44.41 4.78
CA THR A 701 -26.12 -45.27 6.00
C THR A 701 -24.81 -46.08 6.07
N GLN A 702 -24.23 -46.14 7.27
CA GLN A 702 -23.17 -47.05 7.79
C GLN A 702 -23.74 -48.50 7.93
N PRO A 703 -23.01 -49.58 8.38
CA PRO A 703 -21.60 -49.73 8.82
C PRO A 703 -20.94 -51.10 8.41
N ALA A 704 -19.83 -51.45 9.09
CA ALA A 704 -19.20 -52.78 9.26
C ALA A 704 -18.31 -53.27 8.10
N ASP A 705 -17.20 -53.97 8.26
CA ASP A 705 -16.30 -54.43 9.35
C ASP A 705 -15.11 -55.11 8.63
N GLU A 706 -14.09 -55.56 9.35
CA GLU A 706 -12.94 -56.39 8.93
C GLU A 706 -11.81 -55.60 8.20
N GLY A 707 -10.58 -55.47 8.69
CA GLY A 707 -9.81 -56.34 9.58
C GLY A 707 -8.67 -56.96 8.77
N THR A 708 -7.43 -56.52 8.99
CA THR A 708 -6.20 -57.34 9.17
C THR A 708 -4.91 -56.55 8.95
N THR A 709 -3.91 -56.99 9.70
CA THR A 709 -2.66 -56.37 10.18
C THR A 709 -1.44 -56.67 9.27
N PRO A 710 -0.21 -56.19 9.61
CA PRO A 710 0.90 -55.88 8.68
C PRO A 710 1.91 -57.04 8.51
N PRO A 711 3.06 -56.82 7.83
CA PRO A 711 4.29 -56.48 8.59
C PRO A 711 5.33 -55.58 7.87
N SER A 712 6.15 -54.88 8.66
CA SER A 712 7.46 -54.27 8.32
C SER A 712 8.58 -55.36 8.22
N PRO A 713 9.90 -55.07 8.32
CA PRO A 713 10.81 -54.11 7.64
C PRO A 713 12.11 -54.80 7.11
N VAL A 714 12.86 -54.18 6.18
CA VAL A 714 14.32 -54.42 5.93
C VAL A 714 14.84 -53.17 5.18
N GLY A 715 16.01 -52.55 5.39
CA GLY A 715 17.18 -52.76 6.23
C GLY A 715 18.29 -51.79 5.77
N GLU A 716 19.17 -51.42 6.70
CA GLU A 716 20.39 -50.60 6.59
C GLU A 716 21.31 -50.88 5.37
N THR A 717 22.10 -49.87 4.98
CA THR A 717 23.57 -50.01 4.87
C THR A 717 24.28 -48.65 4.73
N ALA A 718 25.34 -48.48 5.52
CA ALA A 718 26.23 -47.33 5.63
C ALA A 718 27.43 -47.41 4.64
N PRO A 719 28.27 -46.35 4.50
CA PRO A 719 29.29 -46.17 3.45
C PRO A 719 30.69 -46.65 3.89
N PRO A 720 31.67 -46.77 2.97
CA PRO A 720 32.93 -45.98 3.05
C PRO A 720 33.72 -45.89 1.69
N PRO A 721 35.03 -45.52 1.61
CA PRO A 721 35.85 -44.50 2.30
C PRO A 721 36.73 -43.61 1.35
N ALA A 722 37.47 -42.72 2.01
CA ALA A 722 38.58 -41.85 1.62
C ALA A 722 39.63 -42.35 0.61
N GLY A 723 40.25 -41.39 -0.08
CA GLY A 723 41.51 -41.54 -0.81
C GLY A 723 42.33 -40.23 -0.81
N ASP A 724 43.57 -40.35 -0.34
CA ASP A 724 44.65 -39.35 -0.30
C ASP A 724 45.04 -38.78 -1.67
N GLY A 725 45.60 -37.56 -1.67
CA GLY A 725 46.23 -36.96 -2.85
C GLY A 725 46.97 -35.65 -2.57
N SER A 726 48.24 -35.78 -2.21
CA SER A 726 49.27 -34.73 -2.10
C SER A 726 49.44 -33.84 -3.35
N GLY A 727 49.82 -32.56 -3.18
CA GLY A 727 50.38 -31.77 -4.28
C GLY A 727 50.57 -30.28 -3.98
N THR A 728 51.82 -29.87 -3.88
CA THR A 728 52.35 -28.53 -3.55
C THR A 728 52.34 -27.52 -4.72
N THR A 729 52.69 -26.27 -4.34
CA THR A 729 53.32 -25.15 -5.09
C THR A 729 52.46 -24.10 -5.82
N SER A 730 52.64 -22.86 -5.35
CA SER A 730 52.41 -21.52 -5.95
C SER A 730 53.17 -21.34 -7.28
N PRO A 731 53.03 -20.22 -8.04
CA PRO A 731 52.91 -18.81 -7.62
C PRO A 731 51.48 -18.27 -7.54
#